data_AF-A0A7C3AG14-F1
#
_entry.id   AF-A0A7C3AG14-F1
#
_cell.length_a   1.000
_cell.length_b   1.000
_cell.length_c   1.000
_cell.angle_alpha   90.00
_cell.angle_beta   90.00
_cell.angle_gamma   90.00
#
_symmetry.space_group_name_H-M   'P 1'
#
loop_
_entity.id
_entity.type
_entity.pdbx_description
1 polymer ?
#
loop_
_entity_poly.entity_id
_entity_poly.type
_entity_poly.pdbx_seq_one_letter_code
_entity_poly.pdbx_strand_id
1 'polypeptide(L)'
;MRKVCLGVLLLVLTRGAGIPALARTQFEYPAHLAHTYNPLDDCLLGMSLQGFFPRPVDPARWLVGPPPSPITGVSLPPEYWLEFWFRGPIVDEAGPDIKLKEQGQRGEIALVFLTDRHGREYFLGLARAGSDGTNTPTNIEMDLAGHEPGFIPTGIRLVSLDDGGGSPGFDIMNIQARIEVGDQAVAANPVPPDGAGNVPPQQVLSWTASDLAVRHIVYFGMDPADVRPGASPVSDPPQPQDANTYDPGVLRLGQRYFWRVDEVDGFGSIRRGAVWSFETAGRWIVDDFEFYSSATNPEDPYIGFTWAPYWYTHVTTTTQDVYRCGTSMEMRFLYDGSVPSKVTVTPPAPLNWEAMGVRSVDLFFRGQAGNPTEAIMCFFVGDDVHGAAVPYGGSPEDLADGQWRLWRIDLGLLAGVNLSAVTCYGISLEPPPGGGFGSGTMYFDDFTLYPARCLESRRPAGDIDGDCIVDYADLREITGNWLAQGRRVYPVAQPSAPLAWYRFDGDARDSAGIWHGTASGGVSFEPGVYGQAARFDGFESRVDIGGAAQLFSQIDRAITIAFWQYGETSTYHLNTLCCSNYEHGVSNPSVAITLGCWIAPGRYRWDCGYPPGPQGRLAGEHPYLSQWAHRWNHWAFVKDSQVIVGPGVRGVMRVYLNGALYAENIGSATEIAGVTGFEIGSGWYGGYHGLLDDFRIYGYALSAAEIAYVATAGSGIFDQEVYSPADLSEDAKISFQDLAIMGQDWLVRSLWP
;
A
#
# COMPACT_ATOMS: atom_id res chain seq x y z
N MET A 1 29.12 -70.08 57.07
CA MET A 1 27.95 -69.18 56.98
C MET A 1 28.35 -67.82 57.55
N ARG A 2 28.71 -66.86 56.70
CA ARG A 2 29.03 -65.48 57.12
C ARG A 2 28.35 -64.51 56.15
N LYS A 3 27.59 -63.58 56.73
CA LYS A 3 26.96 -62.43 56.07
C LYS A 3 28.03 -61.54 55.44
N VAL A 4 27.78 -61.04 54.23
CA VAL A 4 28.53 -59.94 53.62
C VAL A 4 27.52 -58.92 53.09
N CYS A 5 27.77 -57.65 53.43
CA CYS A 5 27.07 -56.44 53.00
C CYS A 5 27.01 -56.30 51.46
N LEU A 6 25.92 -55.74 50.94
CA LEU A 6 25.88 -55.19 49.58
C LEU A 6 25.47 -53.71 49.67
N GLY A 7 26.39 -52.83 49.24
CA GLY A 7 26.23 -51.39 49.20
C GLY A 7 25.40 -50.91 48.01
N VAL A 8 24.70 -49.82 48.24
CA VAL A 8 23.84 -49.08 47.30
C VAL A 8 24.71 -48.35 46.27
N LEU A 9 24.42 -48.53 44.98
CA LEU A 9 24.93 -47.67 43.90
C LEU A 9 23.77 -46.80 43.40
N LEU A 10 23.81 -45.52 43.76
CA LEU A 10 22.84 -44.50 43.32
C LEU A 10 23.28 -44.02 41.94
N LEU A 11 22.53 -44.36 40.88
CA LEU A 11 22.77 -43.83 39.54
C LEU A 11 22.12 -42.44 39.45
N VAL A 12 22.94 -41.39 39.49
CA VAL A 12 22.52 -40.02 39.21
C VAL A 12 22.33 -39.89 37.69
N LEU A 13 21.07 -39.92 37.23
CA LEU A 13 20.69 -39.49 35.89
C LEU A 13 20.88 -37.98 35.81
N THR A 14 22.00 -37.54 35.26
CA THR A 14 22.15 -36.15 34.81
C THR A 14 21.15 -35.90 33.71
N ARG A 15 20.19 -34.98 33.95
CA ARG A 15 19.37 -34.38 32.90
C ARG A 15 20.33 -33.79 31.86
N GLY A 16 20.46 -34.46 30.71
CA GLY A 16 21.02 -33.83 29.53
C GLY A 16 20.13 -32.62 29.24
N ALA A 17 20.72 -31.42 29.28
CA ALA A 17 20.13 -30.27 28.62
C ALA A 17 19.90 -30.70 27.17
N GLY A 18 18.64 -30.81 26.76
CA GLY A 18 18.33 -30.89 25.34
C GLY A 18 18.97 -29.65 24.70
N ILE A 19 19.88 -29.89 23.78
CA ILE A 19 20.29 -28.86 22.84
C ILE A 19 18.97 -28.45 22.16
N PRO A 20 18.51 -27.19 22.27
CA PRO A 20 17.37 -26.75 21.47
C PRO A 20 17.74 -27.04 20.01
N ALA A 21 16.86 -27.72 19.28
CA ALA A 21 17.05 -27.88 17.86
C ALA A 21 17.22 -26.46 17.29
N LEU A 22 18.26 -26.23 16.49
CA LEU A 22 18.38 -24.94 15.81
C LEU A 22 17.16 -24.81 14.90
N ALA A 23 16.45 -23.70 14.99
CA ALA A 23 15.33 -23.40 14.12
C ALA A 23 15.77 -23.60 12.66
N ARG A 24 14.97 -24.33 11.88
CA ARG A 24 15.30 -24.57 10.47
C ARG A 24 15.05 -23.30 9.68
N THR A 25 16.02 -22.86 8.89
CA THR A 25 15.92 -21.68 8.04
C THR A 25 16.08 -22.05 6.57
N GLN A 26 15.55 -21.21 5.67
CA GLN A 26 15.77 -21.36 4.23
C GLN A 26 15.55 -20.04 3.50
N PHE A 27 16.18 -19.89 2.33
CA PHE A 27 15.85 -18.79 1.41
C PHE A 27 14.50 -19.04 0.75
N GLU A 28 13.61 -18.06 0.84
CA GLU A 28 12.35 -18.05 0.13
C GLU A 28 12.19 -16.77 -0.69
N TYR A 29 11.32 -16.85 -1.69
CA TYR A 29 10.83 -15.68 -2.42
C TYR A 29 9.74 -14.97 -1.59
N PRO A 30 9.44 -13.70 -1.88
CA PRO A 30 8.27 -13.03 -1.32
C PRO A 30 7.00 -13.86 -1.44
N ALA A 31 6.16 -13.83 -0.42
CA ALA A 31 4.85 -14.46 -0.43
C ALA A 31 3.73 -13.47 -0.80
N HIS A 32 4.01 -12.17 -0.77
CA HIS A 32 3.04 -11.13 -1.06
C HIS A 32 3.71 -9.81 -1.47
N LEU A 33 3.09 -9.09 -2.40
CA LEU A 33 3.42 -7.71 -2.72
C LEU A 33 2.53 -6.80 -1.87
N ALA A 34 3.09 -6.21 -0.82
CA ALA A 34 2.35 -5.45 0.17
C ALA A 34 2.04 -4.02 -0.28
N HIS A 35 2.99 -3.40 -1.00
CA HIS A 35 2.82 -2.02 -1.47
C HIS A 35 3.61 -1.79 -2.75
N THR A 36 3.07 -0.94 -3.62
CA THR A 36 3.74 -0.39 -4.78
C THR A 36 3.58 1.12 -4.78
N TYR A 37 4.63 1.83 -5.17
CA TYR A 37 4.54 3.25 -5.43
C TYR A 37 5.09 3.57 -6.79
N ASN A 38 4.23 4.25 -7.53
CA ASN A 38 4.50 4.81 -8.81
C ASN A 38 4.06 6.29 -8.78
N PRO A 39 4.98 7.26 -8.76
CA PRO A 39 4.65 8.69 -8.72
C PRO A 39 3.87 9.18 -9.95
N LEU A 40 3.97 8.47 -11.07
CA LEU A 40 3.31 8.87 -12.32
C LEU A 40 1.93 8.24 -12.49
N ASP A 41 1.55 7.31 -11.61
CA ASP A 41 0.34 6.47 -11.73
C ASP A 41 0.20 5.83 -13.12
N ASP A 42 1.34 5.57 -13.78
CA ASP A 42 1.45 4.91 -15.07
C ASP A 42 1.74 3.40 -14.92
N CYS A 43 2.00 2.70 -16.01
CA CYS A 43 2.40 1.30 -15.92
C CYS A 43 3.84 1.13 -15.53
N LEU A 44 4.08 0.18 -14.63
CA LEU A 44 5.41 -0.35 -14.41
C LEU A 44 5.88 -1.08 -15.65
N LEU A 45 7.10 -0.75 -16.06
CA LEU A 45 7.78 -1.37 -17.18
C LEU A 45 8.80 -2.39 -16.67
N GLY A 46 9.29 -3.22 -17.58
CA GLY A 46 10.31 -4.22 -17.30
C GLY A 46 10.47 -5.20 -18.47
N MET A 47 10.91 -6.41 -18.17
CA MET A 47 11.38 -7.41 -19.13
C MET A 47 10.47 -8.63 -19.25
N SER A 48 9.89 -8.91 -20.42
CA SER A 48 9.00 -10.08 -20.58
C SER A 48 9.64 -11.42 -20.20
N LEU A 49 8.84 -12.50 -20.22
CA LEU A 49 9.32 -13.88 -20.04
C LEU A 49 10.52 -14.26 -20.92
N GLN A 50 10.67 -13.60 -22.08
CA GLN A 50 11.75 -13.79 -23.06
C GLN A 50 12.84 -12.70 -22.99
N GLY A 51 12.77 -11.79 -22.03
CA GLY A 51 13.76 -10.73 -21.82
C GLY A 51 13.60 -9.52 -22.74
N PHE A 52 12.43 -9.31 -23.36
CA PHE A 52 12.18 -8.11 -24.17
C PHE A 52 11.83 -6.92 -23.29
N PHE A 53 12.46 -5.77 -23.56
CA PHE A 53 12.28 -4.50 -22.87
C PHE A 53 12.04 -3.36 -23.88
N PRO A 54 11.27 -2.31 -23.54
CA PRO A 54 10.36 -2.21 -22.41
C PRO A 54 9.06 -2.98 -22.65
N ARG A 55 8.54 -3.62 -21.61
CA ARG A 55 7.22 -4.27 -21.60
C ARG A 55 6.48 -3.92 -20.31
N PRO A 56 5.15 -3.75 -20.33
CA PRO A 56 4.35 -3.65 -19.12
C PRO A 56 4.50 -4.90 -18.27
N VAL A 57 4.50 -4.72 -16.95
CA VAL A 57 4.74 -5.81 -15.99
C VAL A 57 3.79 -5.68 -14.81
N ASP A 58 3.39 -6.82 -14.25
CA ASP A 58 2.70 -6.90 -12.96
C ASP A 58 3.71 -7.41 -11.92
N PRO A 59 4.19 -6.56 -10.98
CA PRO A 59 5.15 -6.97 -9.97
C PRO A 59 4.65 -8.10 -9.09
N ALA A 60 3.33 -8.21 -8.86
CA ALA A 60 2.76 -9.28 -8.06
C ALA A 60 2.89 -10.62 -8.79
N ARG A 61 2.81 -10.63 -10.13
CA ARG A 61 3.04 -11.85 -10.94
C ARG A 61 4.51 -12.18 -11.11
N TRP A 62 5.40 -11.19 -11.07
CA TRP A 62 6.80 -11.36 -11.49
C TRP A 62 7.78 -11.51 -10.34
N LEU A 63 7.46 -10.96 -9.16
CA LEU A 63 8.37 -10.91 -8.01
C LEU A 63 7.82 -11.63 -6.76
N VAL A 64 6.55 -12.05 -6.76
CA VAL A 64 5.96 -12.87 -5.70
C VAL A 64 6.01 -14.33 -6.08
N GLY A 65 6.50 -15.17 -5.16
CA GLY A 65 6.89 -16.53 -5.46
C GLY A 65 8.14 -16.58 -6.36
N PRO A 66 8.50 -17.78 -6.84
CA PRO A 66 9.57 -17.92 -7.82
C PRO A 66 9.22 -17.13 -9.09
N PRO A 67 10.16 -16.35 -9.66
CA PRO A 67 9.90 -15.60 -10.88
C PRO A 67 9.55 -16.57 -12.02
N PRO A 68 8.62 -16.21 -12.91
CA PRO A 68 8.16 -17.09 -13.97
C PRO A 68 9.26 -17.40 -15.01
N SER A 69 10.32 -16.59 -15.07
CA SER A 69 11.48 -16.80 -15.93
C SER A 69 12.75 -16.25 -15.27
N PRO A 70 13.94 -16.82 -15.52
CA PRO A 70 15.20 -16.30 -14.98
C PRO A 70 15.63 -14.95 -15.57
N ILE A 71 14.92 -14.45 -16.59
CA ILE A 71 15.17 -13.20 -17.33
C ILE A 71 14.02 -12.18 -17.24
N THR A 72 12.99 -12.44 -16.42
CA THR A 72 11.96 -11.43 -16.12
C THR A 72 12.47 -10.44 -15.09
N GLY A 73 11.96 -9.22 -15.13
CA GLY A 73 12.25 -8.23 -14.10
C GLY A 73 11.39 -6.99 -14.24
N VAL A 74 11.24 -6.29 -13.12
CA VAL A 74 10.49 -5.04 -12.99
C VAL A 74 11.48 -3.90 -12.92
N SER A 75 11.31 -2.90 -13.78
CA SER A 75 12.11 -1.69 -13.76
C SER A 75 11.56 -0.73 -12.72
N LEU A 76 12.44 -0.23 -11.84
CA LEU A 76 12.11 0.76 -10.83
C LEU A 76 12.85 2.07 -11.14
N PRO A 77 12.18 3.04 -11.81
CA PRO A 77 12.73 4.38 -11.97
C PRO A 77 12.97 5.07 -10.64
N PRO A 78 13.78 6.15 -10.59
CA PRO A 78 14.05 6.88 -9.37
C PRO A 78 12.78 7.19 -8.59
N GLU A 79 12.85 7.04 -7.27
CA GLU A 79 11.75 7.31 -6.33
C GLU A 79 10.60 6.28 -6.34
N TYR A 80 10.61 5.30 -7.25
CA TYR A 80 9.67 4.18 -7.18
C TYR A 80 10.03 3.29 -5.98
N TRP A 81 9.01 2.65 -5.38
CA TRP A 81 9.29 1.59 -4.41
C TRP A 81 8.31 0.44 -4.50
N LEU A 82 8.83 -0.74 -4.13
CA LEU A 82 8.05 -1.95 -3.93
C LEU A 82 8.31 -2.46 -2.51
N GLU A 83 7.25 -2.88 -1.83
CA GLU A 83 7.35 -3.58 -0.55
C GLU A 83 6.80 -5.00 -0.69
N PHE A 84 7.59 -5.94 -0.18
CA PHE A 84 7.33 -7.36 -0.23
C PHE A 84 7.25 -7.93 1.17
N TRP A 85 6.29 -8.82 1.41
CA TRP A 85 6.23 -9.59 2.64
C TRP A 85 6.59 -11.05 2.39
N PHE A 86 7.39 -11.59 3.29
CA PHE A 86 7.68 -13.00 3.37
C PHE A 86 6.68 -13.69 4.30
N ARG A 87 6.47 -14.98 4.06
CA ARG A 87 5.54 -15.77 4.87
C ARG A 87 5.95 -15.84 6.35
N GLY A 88 7.25 -15.80 6.64
CA GLY A 88 7.82 -15.91 7.98
C GLY A 88 8.83 -14.80 8.33
N PRO A 89 9.33 -14.79 9.58
CA PRO A 89 10.39 -13.89 10.02
C PRO A 89 11.66 -14.03 9.19
N ILE A 90 12.25 -12.90 8.78
CA ILE A 90 13.60 -12.84 8.20
C ILE A 90 14.59 -12.96 9.36
N VAL A 91 15.60 -13.82 9.22
CA VAL A 91 16.53 -14.17 10.30
C VAL A 91 17.98 -13.98 9.88
N ASP A 92 18.81 -13.59 10.85
CA ASP A 92 20.27 -13.46 10.74
C ASP A 92 20.93 -14.84 10.96
N GLU A 93 21.65 -15.33 9.95
CA GLU A 93 22.52 -16.49 10.06
C GLU A 93 23.92 -16.19 9.51
N ALA A 94 24.83 -17.17 9.59
CA ALA A 94 26.14 -17.02 8.98
C ALA A 94 26.05 -16.82 7.45
N GLY A 95 26.45 -15.62 7.00
CA GLY A 95 26.55 -15.25 5.60
C GLY A 95 25.36 -14.40 5.15
N PRO A 96 25.14 -14.24 3.83
CA PRO A 96 24.03 -13.44 3.35
C PRO A 96 22.68 -13.99 3.78
N ASP A 97 21.75 -13.08 4.03
CA ASP A 97 20.37 -13.35 4.43
C ASP A 97 19.38 -12.75 3.44
N ILE A 98 19.79 -11.78 2.66
CA ILE A 98 18.99 -11.19 1.57
C ILE A 98 19.77 -11.32 0.28
N LYS A 99 19.06 -11.72 -0.76
CA LYS A 99 19.58 -11.84 -2.13
C LYS A 99 18.67 -11.08 -3.07
N LEU A 100 19.24 -10.14 -3.79
CA LEU A 100 18.57 -9.42 -4.86
C LEU A 100 19.28 -9.78 -6.16
N LYS A 101 18.50 -9.94 -7.23
CA LYS A 101 19.04 -10.11 -8.57
C LYS A 101 18.54 -8.96 -9.43
N GLU A 102 19.47 -8.21 -9.98
CA GLU A 102 19.27 -6.95 -10.68
C GLU A 102 19.75 -7.11 -12.14
N GLN A 103 19.12 -6.46 -13.12
CA GLN A 103 19.52 -6.47 -14.53
C GLN A 103 19.72 -5.07 -15.12
N GLY A 104 20.76 -4.39 -14.69
CA GLY A 104 20.96 -2.97 -15.01
C GLY A 104 22.37 -2.65 -15.48
N GLN A 105 22.52 -1.48 -16.09
CA GLN A 105 23.84 -0.96 -16.43
C GLN A 105 24.49 -0.27 -15.22
N ARG A 106 25.79 -0.01 -15.35
CA ARG A 106 26.63 0.58 -14.32
C ARG A 106 25.98 1.82 -13.68
N GLY A 107 25.82 1.80 -12.35
CA GLY A 107 25.44 2.97 -11.56
C GLY A 107 24.02 2.97 -11.00
N GLU A 108 23.20 1.97 -11.30
CA GLU A 108 21.87 1.83 -10.70
C GLU A 108 21.96 1.35 -9.24
N ILE A 109 21.11 1.93 -8.38
CA ILE A 109 21.14 1.71 -6.93
C ILE A 109 19.70 1.55 -6.43
N ALA A 110 19.50 0.75 -5.39
CA ALA A 110 18.29 0.79 -4.59
C ALA A 110 18.61 0.83 -3.10
N LEU A 111 17.81 1.57 -2.33
CA LEU A 111 17.78 1.48 -0.89
C LEU A 111 17.05 0.21 -0.48
N VAL A 112 17.60 -0.52 0.48
CA VAL A 112 16.97 -1.72 1.03
C VAL A 112 16.60 -1.46 2.48
N PHE A 113 15.31 -1.57 2.77
CA PHE A 113 14.79 -1.49 4.13
C PHE A 113 14.23 -2.86 4.54
N LEU A 114 14.54 -3.28 5.76
CA LEU A 114 13.77 -4.30 6.46
C LEU A 114 12.45 -3.68 6.91
N THR A 115 11.32 -4.37 6.73
CA THR A 115 10.01 -3.93 7.20
C THR A 115 9.30 -4.99 8.04
N ASP A 116 8.27 -4.59 8.77
CA ASP A 116 7.31 -5.50 9.38
C ASP A 116 5.86 -5.16 9.01
N ARG A 117 4.94 -6.02 9.43
CA ARG A 117 3.50 -5.88 9.12
C ARG A 117 2.81 -4.72 9.84
N HIS A 118 3.54 -3.99 10.69
CA HIS A 118 3.04 -2.81 11.41
C HIS A 118 3.64 -1.52 10.82
N GLY A 119 4.30 -1.60 9.66
CA GLY A 119 4.90 -0.45 8.99
C GLY A 119 6.16 0.08 9.67
N ARG A 120 6.79 -0.70 10.57
CA ARG A 120 8.14 -0.38 11.06
C ARG A 120 9.13 -0.73 9.97
N GLU A 121 10.20 0.05 9.90
CA GLU A 121 11.25 -0.15 8.92
C GLU A 121 12.62 0.27 9.45
N TYR A 122 13.65 -0.37 8.90
CA TYR A 122 15.06 -0.18 9.25
C TYR A 122 15.90 -0.23 7.98
N PHE A 123 16.70 0.81 7.74
CA PHE A 123 17.59 0.86 6.59
C PHE A 123 18.72 -0.16 6.75
N LEU A 124 18.75 -1.14 5.86
CA LEU A 124 19.76 -2.19 5.83
C LEU A 124 21.01 -1.72 5.10
N GLY A 125 20.83 -1.09 3.94
CA GLY A 125 21.95 -0.63 3.12
C GLY A 125 21.58 -0.36 1.67
N LEU A 126 22.60 -0.21 0.84
CA LEU A 126 22.48 0.04 -0.59
C LEU A 126 22.67 -1.25 -1.40
N ALA A 127 21.71 -1.56 -2.24
CA ALA A 127 21.87 -2.51 -3.34
C ALA A 127 22.44 -1.76 -4.55
N ARG A 128 23.56 -2.22 -5.10
CA ARG A 128 24.23 -1.56 -6.23
C ARG A 128 24.38 -2.54 -7.40
N ALA A 129 23.93 -2.14 -8.58
CA ALA A 129 24.19 -2.86 -9.82
C ALA A 129 25.69 -2.89 -10.13
N GLY A 130 26.14 -3.94 -10.84
CA GLY A 130 27.54 -4.21 -11.15
C GLY A 130 28.23 -3.09 -11.95
N SER A 131 29.58 -3.07 -11.92
CA SER A 131 30.39 -1.96 -12.45
C SER A 131 31.03 -2.20 -13.82
N ASP A 132 30.84 -3.38 -14.42
CA ASP A 132 31.55 -3.79 -15.64
C ASP A 132 30.87 -3.33 -16.94
N GLY A 133 29.66 -2.76 -16.85
CA GLY A 133 28.92 -2.23 -18.00
C GLY A 133 28.44 -3.33 -18.96
N THR A 134 28.44 -4.59 -18.54
CA THR A 134 27.86 -5.68 -19.31
C THR A 134 26.41 -5.90 -18.89
N ASN A 135 25.51 -6.24 -19.82
CA ASN A 135 24.09 -6.56 -19.51
C ASN A 135 23.94 -7.91 -18.76
N THR A 136 24.91 -8.31 -17.94
CA THR A 136 24.82 -9.52 -17.12
C THR A 136 24.12 -9.21 -15.80
N PRO A 137 23.15 -10.03 -15.37
CA PRO A 137 22.50 -9.80 -14.09
C PRO A 137 23.47 -9.76 -12.91
N THR A 138 23.31 -8.78 -12.04
CA THR A 138 24.08 -8.62 -10.81
C THR A 138 23.38 -9.33 -9.67
N ASN A 139 24.08 -10.25 -8.98
CA ASN A 139 23.61 -10.78 -7.71
C ASN A 139 24.14 -9.88 -6.59
N ILE A 140 23.22 -9.36 -5.79
CA ILE A 140 23.51 -8.47 -4.66
C ILE A 140 23.13 -9.24 -3.39
N GLU A 141 24.11 -9.42 -2.52
CA GLU A 141 23.97 -10.16 -1.26
C GLU A 141 24.10 -9.20 -0.08
N MET A 142 23.17 -9.28 0.87
CA MET A 142 23.17 -8.46 2.09
C MET A 142 23.05 -9.37 3.30
N ASP A 143 23.79 -9.01 4.35
CA ASP A 143 23.93 -9.76 5.60
C ASP A 143 23.26 -8.94 6.72
N LEU A 144 22.49 -9.59 7.58
CA LEU A 144 21.87 -8.92 8.73
C LEU A 144 22.85 -8.79 9.91
N ALA A 145 24.02 -9.43 9.86
CA ALA A 145 25.02 -9.40 10.91
C ALA A 145 25.38 -7.97 11.35
N GLY A 146 25.15 -7.67 12.62
CA GLY A 146 25.43 -6.36 13.22
C GLY A 146 24.35 -5.30 12.99
N HIS A 147 23.25 -5.63 12.32
CA HIS A 147 22.06 -4.79 12.23
C HIS A 147 21.07 -5.15 13.34
N GLU A 148 20.62 -4.16 14.11
CA GLU A 148 19.66 -4.34 15.19
C GLU A 148 18.37 -3.55 14.90
N PRO A 149 17.46 -4.08 14.05
CA PRO A 149 16.28 -3.34 13.61
C PRO A 149 15.32 -2.98 14.74
N GLY A 150 15.39 -3.64 15.91
CA GLY A 150 14.49 -3.39 17.04
C GLY A 150 13.06 -3.91 16.83
N PHE A 151 12.85 -4.73 15.80
CA PHE A 151 11.62 -5.48 15.52
C PHE A 151 11.97 -6.77 14.77
N ILE A 152 10.99 -7.68 14.64
CA ILE A 152 11.14 -8.92 13.85
C ILE A 152 10.81 -8.58 12.39
N PRO A 153 11.79 -8.53 11.49
CA PRO A 153 11.54 -8.22 10.09
C PRO A 153 10.75 -9.35 9.41
N THR A 154 9.76 -8.98 8.61
CA THR A 154 8.94 -9.92 7.82
C THR A 154 8.77 -9.45 6.38
N GLY A 155 9.33 -8.29 6.03
CA GLY A 155 9.28 -7.73 4.70
C GLY A 155 10.56 -7.00 4.30
N ILE A 156 10.64 -6.71 3.02
CA ILE A 156 11.70 -5.91 2.40
C ILE A 156 11.03 -4.84 1.55
N ARG A 157 11.49 -3.60 1.70
CA ARG A 157 11.15 -2.49 0.80
C ARG A 157 12.37 -2.08 0.01
N LEU A 158 12.20 -1.99 -1.31
CA LEU A 158 13.20 -1.48 -2.25
C LEU A 158 12.76 -0.11 -2.71
N VAL A 159 13.62 0.90 -2.54
CA VAL A 159 13.40 2.25 -3.07
C VAL A 159 14.50 2.53 -4.09
N SER A 160 14.15 2.65 -5.36
CA SER A 160 15.13 2.86 -6.43
C SER A 160 15.74 4.26 -6.40
N LEU A 161 17.00 4.30 -6.80
CA LEU A 161 17.84 5.46 -6.94
C LEU A 161 18.46 5.49 -8.33
N ASP A 162 18.70 6.70 -8.85
CA ASP A 162 19.57 6.89 -10.02
C ASP A 162 20.76 7.79 -9.64
N ASP A 163 21.96 7.24 -9.77
CA ASP A 163 23.25 7.93 -9.60
C ASP A 163 24.00 7.96 -10.94
N GLY A 164 23.29 8.34 -12.02
CA GLY A 164 23.83 8.49 -13.37
C GLY A 164 23.94 7.19 -14.15
N GLY A 165 23.13 6.18 -13.80
CA GLY A 165 22.88 5.01 -14.64
C GLY A 165 22.09 5.43 -15.88
N GLY A 166 22.26 4.74 -17.01
CA GLY A 166 21.36 4.98 -18.13
C GLY A 166 19.91 4.69 -17.71
N SER A 167 18.95 5.50 -18.16
CA SER A 167 17.51 5.23 -18.04
C SER A 167 17.18 3.74 -18.31
N PRO A 168 16.33 3.07 -17.49
CA PRO A 168 15.23 3.67 -16.74
C PRO A 168 15.21 3.44 -15.22
N GLY A 169 16.25 2.89 -14.58
CA GLY A 169 16.31 2.70 -13.12
C GLY A 169 16.62 1.26 -12.71
N PHE A 170 16.47 0.92 -11.43
CA PHE A 170 16.89 -0.36 -10.84
C PHE A 170 16.01 -1.53 -11.30
N ASP A 171 16.56 -2.46 -12.09
CA ASP A 171 15.82 -3.52 -12.75
C ASP A 171 15.77 -4.81 -11.91
N ILE A 172 14.82 -4.91 -10.99
CA ILE A 172 14.71 -6.05 -10.08
C ILE A 172 14.14 -7.30 -10.77
N MET A 173 14.92 -8.38 -10.81
CA MET A 173 14.52 -9.66 -11.39
C MET A 173 13.91 -10.62 -10.37
N ASN A 174 14.50 -10.68 -9.17
CA ASN A 174 13.95 -11.43 -8.04
C ASN A 174 14.58 -11.01 -6.72
N ILE A 175 13.89 -11.37 -5.65
CA ILE A 175 14.23 -11.10 -4.27
C ILE A 175 14.12 -12.41 -3.52
N GLN A 176 15.07 -12.72 -2.65
CA GLN A 176 14.95 -13.79 -1.68
C GLN A 176 15.42 -13.30 -0.31
N ALA A 177 14.78 -13.81 0.74
CA ALA A 177 15.23 -13.62 2.11
C ALA A 177 15.31 -14.97 2.82
N ARG A 178 16.27 -15.10 3.73
CA ARG A 178 16.36 -16.21 4.65
C ARG A 178 15.30 -16.05 5.72
N ILE A 179 14.40 -17.01 5.79
CA ILE A 179 13.32 -17.01 6.77
C ILE A 179 13.35 -18.23 7.68
N GLU A 180 12.75 -18.10 8.85
CA GLU A 180 12.51 -19.20 9.78
C GLU A 180 11.35 -20.09 9.31
N VAL A 181 11.56 -21.41 9.21
CA VAL A 181 10.61 -22.40 8.67
C VAL A 181 10.47 -23.69 9.49
N GLY A 182 10.96 -23.74 10.73
CA GLY A 182 10.86 -24.94 11.58
C GLY A 182 10.93 -24.67 13.08
N ASP A 183 10.94 -25.74 13.88
CA ASP A 183 10.89 -25.75 15.37
C ASP A 183 9.65 -25.08 15.97
N GLN A 184 8.56 -25.02 15.18
CA GLN A 184 7.31 -24.40 15.62
C GLN A 184 6.41 -25.42 16.30
N ALA A 185 5.93 -25.08 17.51
CA ALA A 185 4.96 -25.90 18.23
C ALA A 185 3.55 -25.84 17.61
N VAL A 186 3.29 -24.88 16.72
CA VAL A 186 2.00 -24.63 16.07
C VAL A 186 2.23 -24.36 14.59
N ALA A 187 1.16 -24.35 13.79
CA ALA A 187 1.23 -23.92 12.40
C ALA A 187 1.77 -22.48 12.33
N ALA A 188 2.69 -22.25 11.38
CA ALA A 188 3.37 -20.97 11.20
C ALA A 188 3.43 -20.58 9.72
N ASN A 189 3.97 -19.40 9.43
CA ASN A 189 4.27 -18.93 8.09
C ASN A 189 3.11 -19.05 7.09
N PRO A 190 1.99 -18.38 7.35
CA PRO A 190 0.81 -18.43 6.49
C PRO A 190 1.09 -17.82 5.12
N VAL A 191 0.49 -18.41 4.08
CA VAL A 191 0.33 -17.81 2.75
C VAL A 191 -1.18 -17.78 2.44
N PRO A 192 -1.78 -16.60 2.23
CA PRO A 192 -1.17 -15.27 2.31
C PRO A 192 -0.61 -14.95 3.70
N PRO A 193 0.44 -14.12 3.80
CA PRO A 193 0.89 -13.57 5.07
C PRO A 193 -0.29 -12.93 5.83
N ASP A 194 -0.44 -13.22 7.12
CA ASP A 194 -1.39 -12.53 8.00
C ASP A 194 -1.35 -11.00 7.82
N GLY A 195 -2.52 -10.42 7.57
CA GLY A 195 -2.73 -9.01 7.27
C GLY A 195 -2.65 -8.65 5.78
N ALA A 196 -2.37 -9.58 4.88
CA ALA A 196 -2.24 -9.31 3.43
C ALA A 196 -3.55 -8.75 2.85
N GLY A 197 -3.46 -7.66 2.09
CA GLY A 197 -4.57 -7.11 1.30
C GLY A 197 -4.45 -7.48 -0.17
N ASN A 198 -5.41 -7.08 -1.02
CA ASN A 198 -5.34 -7.29 -2.47
C ASN A 198 -5.05 -8.74 -2.90
N VAL A 199 -5.47 -9.73 -2.11
CA VAL A 199 -5.24 -11.14 -2.38
C VAL A 199 -6.14 -11.62 -3.54
N PRO A 200 -5.65 -12.41 -4.50
CA PRO A 200 -6.50 -12.94 -5.57
C PRO A 200 -7.68 -13.78 -5.04
N PRO A 201 -8.86 -13.72 -5.65
CA PRO A 201 -10.04 -14.46 -5.19
C PRO A 201 -9.93 -15.99 -5.32
N GLN A 202 -8.89 -16.50 -5.97
CA GLN A 202 -8.61 -17.93 -6.14
C GLN A 202 -7.47 -18.42 -5.23
N GLN A 203 -7.21 -17.71 -4.13
CA GLN A 203 -6.09 -17.99 -3.24
C GLN A 203 -6.20 -19.37 -2.57
N VAL A 204 -5.18 -20.21 -2.79
CA VAL A 204 -4.96 -21.44 -2.01
C VAL A 204 -4.18 -21.10 -0.75
N LEU A 205 -4.68 -21.51 0.42
CA LEU A 205 -4.02 -21.26 1.70
C LEU A 205 -2.94 -22.30 1.94
N SER A 206 -1.78 -21.87 2.46
CA SER A 206 -0.73 -22.81 2.88
C SER A 206 0.01 -22.34 4.13
N TRP A 207 0.60 -23.28 4.87
CA TRP A 207 1.32 -23.00 6.12
C TRP A 207 2.56 -23.90 6.25
N THR A 208 3.45 -23.51 7.15
CA THR A 208 4.49 -24.39 7.68
C THR A 208 3.89 -25.20 8.82
N ALA A 209 3.88 -26.52 8.67
CA ALA A 209 3.42 -27.45 9.70
C ALA A 209 4.35 -27.46 10.92
N SER A 210 3.79 -27.75 12.09
CA SER A 210 4.60 -28.07 13.28
C SER A 210 5.42 -29.35 13.07
N ASP A 211 6.66 -29.39 13.57
CA ASP A 211 7.53 -30.58 13.49
C ASP A 211 6.96 -31.81 14.23
N LEU A 212 5.98 -31.59 15.10
CA LEU A 212 5.30 -32.62 15.87
C LEU A 212 3.94 -33.03 15.25
N ALA A 213 3.50 -32.37 14.17
CA ALA A 213 2.21 -32.60 13.56
C ALA A 213 2.16 -33.90 12.75
N VAL A 214 1.06 -34.65 12.90
CA VAL A 214 0.72 -35.81 12.04
C VAL A 214 -0.52 -35.57 11.18
N ARG A 215 -1.32 -34.56 11.53
CA ARG A 215 -2.47 -34.07 10.76
C ARG A 215 -2.87 -32.66 11.23
N HIS A 216 -3.68 -31.99 10.42
CA HIS A 216 -4.15 -30.62 10.66
C HIS A 216 -5.67 -30.56 10.81
N ILE A 217 -6.14 -29.53 11.51
CA ILE A 217 -7.55 -29.15 11.59
C ILE A 217 -7.65 -27.69 11.14
N VAL A 218 -8.41 -27.44 10.07
CA VAL A 218 -8.51 -26.11 9.44
C VAL A 218 -9.83 -25.45 9.79
N TYR A 219 -9.76 -24.17 10.14
CA TYR A 219 -10.90 -23.28 10.36
C TYR A 219 -10.77 -22.10 9.40
N PHE A 220 -11.86 -21.72 8.74
CA PHE A 220 -11.89 -20.66 7.73
C PHE A 220 -13.29 -20.03 7.71
N GLY A 221 -13.36 -18.71 7.59
CA GLY A 221 -14.63 -18.00 7.49
C GLY A 221 -14.48 -16.50 7.29
N MET A 222 -15.62 -15.81 7.18
CA MET A 222 -15.69 -14.35 7.02
C MET A 222 -15.89 -13.64 8.35
N ASP A 223 -16.31 -14.36 9.40
CA ASP A 223 -16.49 -13.84 10.75
C ASP A 223 -15.35 -14.34 11.66
N PRO A 224 -14.74 -13.49 12.50
CA PRO A 224 -13.80 -13.94 13.55
C PRO A 224 -14.35 -15.08 14.43
N ALA A 225 -15.68 -15.19 14.56
CA ALA A 225 -16.35 -16.28 15.25
C ALA A 225 -16.16 -17.65 14.59
N ASP A 226 -15.93 -17.72 13.28
CA ASP A 226 -15.73 -18.96 12.53
C ASP A 226 -14.38 -19.62 12.85
N VAL A 227 -13.46 -18.86 13.42
CA VAL A 227 -12.11 -19.31 13.78
C VAL A 227 -11.84 -19.23 15.28
N ARG A 228 -12.85 -18.97 16.09
CA ARG A 228 -12.69 -18.89 17.55
C ARG A 228 -12.45 -20.28 18.18
N PRO A 229 -12.02 -20.34 19.44
CA PRO A 229 -11.96 -21.60 20.19
C PRO A 229 -13.32 -22.31 20.20
N GLY A 230 -13.35 -23.58 19.77
CA GLY A 230 -14.59 -24.39 19.72
C GLY A 230 -15.49 -24.13 18.50
N ALA A 231 -15.01 -23.39 17.50
CA ALA A 231 -15.67 -23.32 16.19
C ALA A 231 -15.70 -24.70 15.50
N SER A 232 -16.54 -24.85 14.48
CA SER A 232 -16.57 -26.05 13.65
C SER A 232 -15.46 -25.97 12.58
N PRO A 233 -14.63 -27.01 12.42
CA PRO A 233 -13.61 -26.99 11.39
C PRO A 233 -14.22 -27.14 10.00
N VAL A 234 -13.61 -26.48 9.02
CA VAL A 234 -13.91 -26.68 7.60
C VAL A 234 -13.19 -27.91 7.02
N SER A 235 -12.17 -28.43 7.72
CA SER A 235 -11.46 -29.67 7.38
C SER A 235 -10.92 -30.38 8.63
N ASP A 236 -11.30 -31.66 8.83
CA ASP A 236 -10.83 -32.52 9.94
C ASP A 236 -11.11 -34.04 9.74
N PRO A 237 -10.11 -34.86 9.34
CA PRO A 237 -9.43 -34.81 8.05
C PRO A 237 -10.36 -35.42 6.96
N PRO A 238 -10.50 -34.84 5.77
CA PRO A 238 -9.78 -35.48 4.66
C PRO A 238 -9.37 -34.50 3.55
N GLN A 239 -8.17 -34.68 2.98
CA GLN A 239 -7.71 -33.88 1.84
C GLN A 239 -7.08 -34.78 0.74
N PRO A 240 -7.54 -34.70 -0.52
CA PRO A 240 -6.83 -35.22 -1.70
C PRO A 240 -5.73 -34.26 -2.22
N GLN A 241 -5.34 -33.27 -1.41
CA GLN A 241 -4.41 -32.17 -1.71
C GLN A 241 -3.08 -32.35 -0.97
N ASP A 242 -2.11 -31.46 -1.21
CA ASP A 242 -0.86 -31.44 -0.46
C ASP A 242 -1.14 -31.19 1.04
N ALA A 243 -0.41 -31.90 1.91
CA ALA A 243 -0.73 -32.00 3.34
C ALA A 243 -0.86 -30.65 4.06
N ASN A 244 -0.14 -29.63 3.60
CA ASN A 244 -0.05 -28.31 4.24
C ASN A 244 -0.79 -27.22 3.45
N THR A 245 -1.86 -27.60 2.74
CA THR A 245 -2.66 -26.70 1.92
C THR A 245 -4.15 -26.84 2.20
N TYR A 246 -4.89 -25.76 1.94
CA TYR A 246 -6.35 -25.75 1.96
C TYR A 246 -6.84 -24.83 0.84
N ASP A 247 -7.58 -25.40 -0.11
CA ASP A 247 -8.29 -24.65 -1.15
C ASP A 247 -9.70 -24.27 -0.66
N PRO A 248 -9.98 -22.99 -0.36
CA PRO A 248 -11.32 -22.54 0.02
C PRO A 248 -12.28 -22.44 -1.17
N GLY A 249 -11.79 -22.67 -2.40
CA GLY A 249 -12.48 -22.37 -3.64
C GLY A 249 -12.43 -20.87 -3.95
N VAL A 250 -13.38 -20.42 -4.76
CA VAL A 250 -13.48 -19.02 -5.18
C VAL A 250 -14.02 -18.16 -4.03
N LEU A 251 -13.30 -17.09 -3.71
CA LEU A 251 -13.59 -16.13 -2.66
C LEU A 251 -14.30 -14.88 -3.20
N ARG A 252 -15.05 -14.19 -2.35
CA ARG A 252 -15.69 -12.90 -2.67
C ARG A 252 -14.64 -11.81 -2.85
N LEU A 253 -14.88 -10.88 -3.76
CA LEU A 253 -14.04 -9.68 -3.96
C LEU A 253 -14.23 -8.68 -2.82
N GLY A 254 -13.14 -8.00 -2.42
CA GLY A 254 -13.15 -6.99 -1.35
C GLY A 254 -13.56 -7.52 0.02
N GLN A 255 -13.40 -8.82 0.25
CA GLN A 255 -13.86 -9.49 1.47
C GLN A 255 -12.67 -9.89 2.33
N ARG A 256 -12.77 -9.56 3.62
CA ARG A 256 -11.84 -10.06 4.64
C ARG A 256 -12.22 -11.47 5.08
N TYR A 257 -11.21 -12.33 5.18
CA TYR A 257 -11.33 -13.70 5.67
C TYR A 257 -10.41 -13.92 6.88
N PHE A 258 -10.84 -14.82 7.76
CA PHE A 258 -10.09 -15.28 8.92
C PHE A 258 -9.87 -16.77 8.83
N TRP A 259 -8.70 -17.23 9.26
CA TRP A 259 -8.38 -18.65 9.25
C TRP A 259 -7.40 -19.04 10.36
N ARG A 260 -7.43 -20.31 10.72
CA ARG A 260 -6.56 -20.91 11.74
C ARG A 260 -6.29 -22.36 11.38
N VAL A 261 -5.08 -22.82 11.67
CA VAL A 261 -4.72 -24.23 11.59
C VAL A 261 -4.31 -24.75 12.97
N ASP A 262 -5.03 -25.74 13.48
CA ASP A 262 -4.66 -26.45 14.69
C ASP A 262 -3.87 -27.72 14.33
N GLU A 263 -2.79 -27.96 15.07
CA GLU A 263 -1.85 -29.05 14.84
C GLU A 263 -2.15 -30.22 15.76
N VAL A 264 -2.28 -31.42 15.20
CA VAL A 264 -2.51 -32.64 15.98
C VAL A 264 -1.25 -33.50 15.95
N ASP A 265 -0.73 -33.86 17.13
CA ASP A 265 0.46 -34.70 17.22
C ASP A 265 0.19 -36.20 17.20
N GLY A 266 1.26 -37.00 17.19
CA GLY A 266 1.20 -38.47 17.19
C GLY A 266 0.55 -39.09 18.43
N PHE A 267 0.30 -38.31 19.49
CA PHE A 267 -0.44 -38.74 20.68
C PHE A 267 -1.91 -38.28 20.65
N GLY A 268 -2.32 -37.56 19.61
CA GLY A 268 -3.66 -36.99 19.47
C GLY A 268 -3.87 -35.67 20.22
N SER A 269 -2.81 -35.04 20.74
CA SER A 269 -2.93 -33.73 21.40
C SER A 269 -3.08 -32.63 20.35
N ILE A 270 -4.01 -31.70 20.59
CA ILE A 270 -4.27 -30.58 19.70
C ILE A 270 -3.54 -29.33 20.22
N ARG A 271 -2.69 -28.74 19.40
CA ARG A 271 -2.07 -27.43 19.63
C ARG A 271 -2.72 -26.39 18.73
N ARG A 272 -3.33 -25.39 19.35
CA ARG A 272 -4.08 -24.35 18.65
C ARG A 272 -3.14 -23.38 17.94
N GLY A 273 -3.39 -23.10 16.66
CA GLY A 273 -2.65 -22.10 15.89
C GLY A 273 -3.04 -20.65 16.21
N ALA A 274 -2.25 -19.72 15.69
CA ALA A 274 -2.64 -18.31 15.65
C ALA A 274 -3.81 -18.10 14.66
N VAL A 275 -4.61 -17.07 14.89
CA VAL A 275 -5.62 -16.63 13.93
C VAL A 275 -4.93 -15.68 12.96
N TRP A 276 -5.06 -15.96 11.67
CA TRP A 276 -4.58 -15.13 10.58
C TRP A 276 -5.75 -14.54 9.81
N SER A 277 -5.50 -13.44 9.11
CA SER A 277 -6.46 -12.77 8.25
C SER A 277 -5.84 -12.32 6.93
N PHE A 278 -6.67 -12.19 5.91
CA PHE A 278 -6.30 -11.52 4.66
C PHE A 278 -7.56 -10.91 4.02
N GLU A 279 -7.36 -10.00 3.08
CA GLU A 279 -8.43 -9.33 2.34
C GLU A 279 -8.23 -9.53 0.84
N THR A 280 -9.27 -9.99 0.16
CA THR A 280 -9.24 -10.19 -1.29
C THR A 280 -9.27 -8.87 -2.03
N ALA A 281 -8.74 -8.84 -3.25
CA ALA A 281 -8.81 -7.67 -4.12
C ALA A 281 -10.28 -7.23 -4.32
N GLY A 282 -10.52 -5.92 -4.25
CA GLY A 282 -11.84 -5.32 -4.47
C GLY A 282 -12.36 -5.42 -5.91
N ARG A 283 -11.52 -5.93 -6.82
CA ARG A 283 -11.81 -6.09 -8.25
C ARG A 283 -11.04 -7.28 -8.81
N TRP A 284 -11.48 -7.81 -9.95
CA TRP A 284 -10.74 -8.80 -10.72
C TRP A 284 -10.57 -8.32 -12.16
N ILE A 285 -9.33 -8.02 -12.53
CA ILE A 285 -8.93 -7.75 -13.92
C ILE A 285 -9.00 -9.06 -14.71
N VAL A 286 -10.02 -9.19 -15.56
CA VAL A 286 -10.18 -10.36 -16.44
C VAL A 286 -9.14 -10.32 -17.54
N ASP A 287 -8.98 -9.13 -18.14
CA ASP A 287 -8.00 -8.88 -19.18
C ASP A 287 -7.63 -7.41 -19.22
N ASP A 288 -6.35 -7.10 -19.05
CA ASP A 288 -5.75 -5.78 -19.23
C ASP A 288 -5.12 -5.61 -20.62
N PHE A 289 -5.19 -6.64 -21.46
CA PHE A 289 -4.65 -6.65 -22.82
C PHE A 289 -3.13 -6.46 -22.94
N GLU A 290 -2.38 -6.58 -21.85
CA GLU A 290 -0.92 -6.37 -21.84
C GLU A 290 -0.11 -7.60 -22.21
N PHE A 291 -0.70 -8.79 -22.02
CA PHE A 291 0.00 -10.06 -22.07
C PHE A 291 -0.26 -10.82 -23.37
N TYR A 292 -0.18 -10.14 -24.52
CA TYR A 292 -0.34 -10.74 -25.84
C TYR A 292 0.88 -10.46 -26.74
N SER A 293 1.58 -11.50 -27.21
CA SER A 293 2.72 -11.32 -28.13
C SER A 293 2.57 -12.08 -29.45
N SER A 294 2.69 -11.37 -30.57
CA SER A 294 2.55 -11.93 -31.92
C SER A 294 3.89 -12.34 -32.58
N ALA A 295 5.03 -12.09 -31.94
CA ALA A 295 6.30 -12.15 -32.65
C ALA A 295 6.93 -13.55 -32.75
N THR A 296 6.86 -14.43 -31.74
CA THR A 296 7.65 -15.69 -31.79
C THR A 296 7.29 -16.82 -30.80
N ASN A 297 6.24 -16.75 -29.96
CA ASN A 297 5.98 -17.80 -28.95
C ASN A 297 4.66 -18.58 -29.17
N PRO A 298 4.68 -19.91 -29.39
CA PRO A 298 3.48 -20.76 -29.43
C PRO A 298 2.86 -21.09 -28.05
N GLU A 299 3.39 -20.58 -26.93
CA GLU A 299 2.81 -20.78 -25.58
C GLU A 299 1.91 -19.63 -25.09
N ASP A 300 1.72 -18.58 -25.88
CA ASP A 300 0.65 -17.61 -25.69
C ASP A 300 -0.05 -17.40 -27.05
N PRO A 301 -1.29 -17.87 -27.20
CA PRO A 301 -1.92 -17.90 -28.49
C PRO A 301 -2.42 -16.48 -28.80
N TYR A 302 -1.89 -15.86 -29.86
CA TYR A 302 -2.45 -14.68 -30.59
C TYR A 302 -3.84 -14.28 -30.10
N ILE A 303 -4.06 -13.03 -29.67
CA ILE A 303 -5.30 -12.59 -28.99
C ILE A 303 -6.60 -13.16 -29.60
N GLY A 304 -6.67 -13.38 -30.91
CA GLY A 304 -7.81 -14.05 -31.58
C GLY A 304 -8.03 -15.54 -31.25
N PHE A 305 -7.15 -16.21 -30.52
CA PHE A 305 -7.35 -17.55 -29.94
C PHE A 305 -8.01 -17.48 -28.56
N THR A 306 -7.77 -16.42 -27.80
CA THR A 306 -8.45 -16.14 -26.53
C THR A 306 -9.79 -15.46 -26.78
N TRP A 307 -9.76 -14.36 -27.52
CA TRP A 307 -10.91 -13.60 -27.99
C TRP A 307 -11.29 -14.04 -29.40
N ALA A 308 -12.08 -15.10 -29.50
CA ALA A 308 -12.50 -15.65 -30.79
C ALA A 308 -13.40 -14.67 -31.56
N PRO A 309 -12.98 -14.18 -32.75
CA PRO A 309 -13.83 -13.35 -33.59
C PRO A 309 -14.89 -14.20 -34.30
N TYR A 310 -16.06 -13.61 -34.51
CA TYR A 310 -17.15 -14.18 -35.30
C TYR A 310 -17.31 -13.43 -36.63
N TRP A 311 -17.54 -14.17 -37.72
CA TRP A 311 -17.78 -13.63 -39.06
C TRP A 311 -16.63 -12.74 -39.57
N TYR A 312 -16.92 -11.59 -40.17
CA TYR A 312 -15.92 -10.63 -40.68
C TYR A 312 -15.32 -9.73 -39.59
N THR A 313 -15.27 -10.20 -38.34
CA THR A 313 -14.58 -9.51 -37.24
C THR A 313 -13.10 -9.86 -37.26
N HIS A 314 -12.23 -8.87 -37.04
CA HIS A 314 -10.81 -9.10 -36.86
C HIS A 314 -10.34 -8.45 -35.56
N VAL A 315 -9.57 -9.20 -34.77
CA VAL A 315 -9.06 -8.75 -33.47
C VAL A 315 -7.54 -8.88 -33.41
N THR A 316 -6.89 -7.84 -32.93
CA THR A 316 -5.43 -7.75 -32.70
C THR A 316 -5.15 -6.90 -31.46
N THR A 317 -3.93 -6.91 -30.96
CA THR A 317 -3.47 -5.89 -30.01
C THR A 317 -2.78 -4.73 -30.74
N THR A 318 -2.84 -3.53 -30.17
CA THR A 318 -2.19 -2.33 -30.70
C THR A 318 -1.50 -1.52 -29.60
N THR A 319 -0.35 -0.92 -29.92
CA THR A 319 0.39 0.00 -29.03
C THR A 319 0.10 1.47 -29.35
N GLN A 320 -0.70 1.77 -30.38
CA GLN A 320 -0.95 3.16 -30.82
C GLN A 320 -2.11 3.81 -30.08
N ASP A 321 -3.14 3.04 -29.80
CA ASP A 321 -4.41 3.50 -29.25
C ASP A 321 -4.63 2.77 -27.94
N VAL A 322 -4.01 3.26 -26.86
CA VAL A 322 -3.93 2.60 -25.54
C VAL A 322 -4.66 3.45 -24.51
N TYR A 323 -5.39 2.85 -23.56
CA TYR A 323 -6.01 3.60 -22.47
C TYR A 323 -4.99 3.94 -21.39
N ARG A 324 -4.36 2.90 -20.84
CA ARG A 324 -3.43 3.05 -19.71
C ARG A 324 -2.05 2.52 -20.03
N CYS A 325 -1.95 1.29 -20.53
CA CYS A 325 -0.69 0.56 -20.55
C CYS A 325 -0.46 -0.21 -21.86
N GLY A 326 0.83 -0.44 -22.18
CA GLY A 326 1.36 -1.23 -23.30
C GLY A 326 0.51 -1.45 -24.56
N THR A 327 -0.54 -2.26 -24.45
CA THR A 327 -1.42 -2.58 -25.57
C THR A 327 -2.90 -2.64 -25.21
N SER A 328 -3.75 -2.19 -26.13
CA SER A 328 -5.21 -2.41 -26.08
C SER A 328 -5.65 -3.41 -27.15
N MET A 329 -6.89 -3.90 -27.05
CA MET A 329 -7.53 -4.68 -28.10
C MET A 329 -8.05 -3.77 -29.22
N GLU A 330 -7.57 -3.96 -30.45
CA GLU A 330 -8.14 -3.42 -31.69
C GLU A 330 -9.13 -4.42 -32.30
N MET A 331 -10.41 -4.04 -32.38
CA MET A 331 -11.48 -4.79 -33.03
C MET A 331 -11.93 -4.06 -34.30
N ARG A 332 -11.59 -4.62 -35.46
CA ARG A 332 -12.17 -4.20 -36.74
C ARG A 332 -13.49 -4.95 -36.95
N PHE A 333 -14.57 -4.19 -37.08
CA PHE A 333 -15.91 -4.73 -37.23
C PHE A 333 -16.46 -4.47 -38.63
N LEU A 334 -17.30 -5.40 -39.08
CA LEU A 334 -18.16 -5.29 -40.24
C LEU A 334 -19.47 -6.04 -39.97
N TYR A 335 -20.59 -5.31 -39.93
CA TYR A 335 -21.92 -5.90 -39.86
C TYR A 335 -22.61 -5.79 -41.22
N ASP A 336 -23.32 -6.85 -41.61
CA ASP A 336 -23.99 -6.98 -42.91
C ASP A 336 -25.39 -7.57 -42.74
N GLY A 337 -26.41 -6.80 -43.14
CA GLY A 337 -27.80 -7.14 -42.96
C GLY A 337 -28.13 -7.32 -41.47
N SER A 338 -28.38 -8.55 -41.05
CA SER A 338 -28.67 -8.91 -39.66
C SER A 338 -27.50 -9.62 -38.94
N VAL A 339 -26.31 -9.69 -39.55
CA VAL A 339 -25.16 -10.39 -38.99
C VAL A 339 -24.29 -9.41 -38.20
N PRO A 340 -24.10 -9.62 -36.88
CA PRO A 340 -23.26 -8.74 -36.05
C PRO A 340 -21.78 -9.05 -36.22
N SER A 341 -20.94 -8.10 -35.81
CA SER A 341 -19.54 -8.39 -35.46
C SER A 341 -19.43 -8.70 -33.99
N LYS A 342 -18.71 -9.76 -33.62
CA LYS A 342 -18.61 -10.23 -32.24
C LYS A 342 -17.22 -10.78 -31.95
N VAL A 343 -16.71 -10.52 -30.76
CA VAL A 343 -15.55 -11.19 -30.16
C VAL A 343 -15.98 -11.82 -28.85
N THR A 344 -15.61 -13.08 -28.61
CA THR A 344 -15.97 -13.81 -27.39
C THR A 344 -14.81 -14.59 -26.82
N VAL A 345 -14.79 -14.72 -25.50
CA VAL A 345 -13.95 -15.68 -24.79
C VAL A 345 -14.82 -16.83 -24.30
N THR A 346 -14.30 -18.05 -24.45
CA THR A 346 -14.84 -19.26 -23.81
C THR A 346 -13.83 -19.73 -22.77
N PRO A 347 -14.08 -19.53 -21.47
CA PRO A 347 -13.19 -20.00 -20.43
C PRO A 347 -12.99 -21.52 -20.48
N PRO A 348 -11.83 -22.04 -20.03
CA PRO A 348 -11.56 -23.49 -20.04
C PRO A 348 -12.46 -24.28 -19.08
N ALA A 349 -13.06 -23.60 -18.09
CA ALA A 349 -14.08 -24.14 -17.19
C ALA A 349 -15.09 -23.03 -16.84
N PRO A 350 -16.36 -23.38 -16.49
CA PRO A 350 -17.36 -22.39 -16.10
C PRO A 350 -16.89 -21.51 -14.93
N LEU A 351 -17.06 -20.20 -15.05
CA LEU A 351 -16.69 -19.23 -14.03
C LEU A 351 -17.88 -18.92 -13.11
N ASN A 352 -17.62 -18.88 -11.80
CA ASN A 352 -18.64 -18.59 -10.80
C ASN A 352 -18.55 -17.13 -10.32
N TRP A 353 -19.01 -16.20 -11.15
CA TRP A 353 -19.03 -14.76 -10.84
C TRP A 353 -19.96 -14.44 -9.64
N GLU A 354 -21.01 -15.24 -9.44
CA GLU A 354 -21.90 -15.10 -8.29
C GLU A 354 -21.17 -15.38 -6.96
N ALA A 355 -20.35 -16.43 -6.88
CA ALA A 355 -19.57 -16.76 -5.68
C ALA A 355 -18.53 -15.67 -5.36
N MET A 356 -17.99 -15.01 -6.38
CA MET A 356 -17.09 -13.84 -6.23
C MET A 356 -17.84 -12.58 -5.77
N GLY A 357 -19.18 -12.59 -5.79
CA GLY A 357 -19.99 -11.42 -5.47
C GLY A 357 -20.03 -10.37 -6.57
N VAL A 358 -19.69 -10.71 -7.81
CA VAL A 358 -19.63 -9.77 -8.93
C VAL A 358 -21.04 -9.25 -9.27
N ARG A 359 -21.12 -7.95 -9.53
CA ARG A 359 -22.35 -7.23 -9.88
C ARG A 359 -22.18 -6.34 -11.10
N SER A 360 -20.97 -5.88 -11.38
CA SER A 360 -20.70 -5.05 -12.55
C SER A 360 -19.41 -5.42 -13.28
N VAL A 361 -19.35 -4.94 -14.52
CA VAL A 361 -18.17 -4.95 -15.37
C VAL A 361 -17.78 -3.50 -15.67
N ASP A 362 -16.49 -3.21 -15.63
CA ASP A 362 -15.92 -2.06 -16.31
C ASP A 362 -15.19 -2.51 -17.57
N LEU A 363 -15.39 -1.73 -18.62
CA LEU A 363 -14.69 -1.86 -19.88
C LEU A 363 -14.40 -0.46 -20.42
N PHE A 364 -13.13 -0.16 -20.69
CA PHE A 364 -12.79 1.05 -21.41
C PHE A 364 -12.92 0.80 -22.90
N PHE A 365 -13.46 1.76 -23.63
CA PHE A 365 -13.56 1.69 -25.07
C PHE A 365 -13.26 3.03 -25.74
N ARG A 366 -12.88 2.96 -27.00
CA ARG A 366 -12.66 4.13 -27.85
C ARG A 366 -13.08 3.83 -29.29
N GLY A 367 -13.78 4.77 -29.91
CA GLY A 367 -14.18 4.71 -31.31
C GLY A 367 -13.13 5.31 -32.24
N GLN A 368 -13.12 4.88 -33.50
CA GLN A 368 -12.38 5.56 -34.55
C GLN A 368 -13.29 6.63 -35.21
N ALA A 369 -12.72 7.81 -35.47
CA ALA A 369 -13.43 8.86 -36.19
C ALA A 369 -13.95 8.34 -37.56
N GLY A 370 -15.25 8.55 -37.81
CA GLY A 370 -15.93 8.08 -39.03
C GLY A 370 -16.58 6.69 -38.92
N ASN A 371 -16.53 6.05 -37.74
CA ASN A 371 -17.34 4.87 -37.48
C ASN A 371 -18.85 5.18 -37.63
N PRO A 372 -19.67 4.21 -38.08
CA PRO A 372 -21.12 4.36 -38.08
C PRO A 372 -21.68 4.46 -36.66
N THR A 373 -22.56 5.43 -36.41
CA THR A 373 -23.17 5.69 -35.10
C THR A 373 -24.54 5.00 -34.92
N GLU A 374 -24.99 4.27 -35.93
CA GLU A 374 -26.24 3.49 -35.88
C GLU A 374 -26.05 2.04 -35.40
N ALA A 375 -24.81 1.61 -35.20
CA ALA A 375 -24.49 0.32 -34.61
C ALA A 375 -24.82 0.30 -33.11
N ILE A 376 -25.23 -0.85 -32.59
CA ILE A 376 -25.48 -1.04 -31.16
C ILE A 376 -24.33 -1.86 -30.59
N MET A 377 -23.47 -1.21 -29.79
CA MET A 377 -22.44 -1.92 -29.03
C MET A 377 -23.09 -2.65 -27.86
N CYS A 378 -22.73 -3.91 -27.66
CA CYS A 378 -23.32 -4.81 -26.67
C CYS A 378 -22.23 -5.58 -25.91
N PHE A 379 -22.43 -5.78 -24.61
CA PHE A 379 -21.65 -6.71 -23.80
C PHE A 379 -22.46 -7.97 -23.60
N PHE A 380 -21.91 -9.10 -24.00
CA PHE A 380 -22.60 -10.40 -24.01
C PHE A 380 -22.03 -11.30 -22.92
N VAL A 381 -22.92 -12.02 -22.24
CA VAL A 381 -22.57 -13.11 -21.30
C VAL A 381 -23.49 -14.29 -21.57
N GLY A 382 -22.95 -15.50 -21.53
CA GLY A 382 -23.71 -16.73 -21.64
C GLY A 382 -23.26 -17.80 -20.66
N ASP A 383 -24.21 -18.67 -20.35
CA ASP A 383 -24.02 -19.97 -19.71
C ASP A 383 -24.27 -21.09 -20.74
N ASP A 384 -24.31 -22.35 -20.30
CA ASP A 384 -24.51 -23.52 -21.18
C ASP A 384 -25.90 -23.58 -21.85
N VAL A 385 -26.85 -22.73 -21.45
CA VAL A 385 -28.26 -22.76 -21.85
C VAL A 385 -28.74 -21.41 -22.40
N HIS A 386 -28.34 -20.30 -21.78
CA HIS A 386 -28.82 -18.95 -22.06
C HIS A 386 -27.67 -18.02 -22.41
N GLY A 387 -27.96 -17.01 -23.22
CA GLY A 387 -27.08 -15.87 -23.46
C GLY A 387 -27.89 -14.58 -23.45
N ALA A 388 -27.34 -13.53 -22.86
CA ALA A 388 -27.95 -12.21 -22.83
C ALA A 388 -26.89 -11.15 -23.15
N ALA A 389 -27.35 -10.00 -23.61
CA ALA A 389 -26.50 -8.87 -23.93
C ALA A 389 -27.05 -7.59 -23.29
N VAL A 390 -26.13 -6.74 -22.82
CA VAL A 390 -26.44 -5.40 -22.33
C VAL A 390 -25.98 -4.40 -23.39
N PRO A 391 -26.89 -3.61 -24.00
CA PRO A 391 -26.50 -2.59 -24.96
C PRO A 391 -25.82 -1.41 -24.25
N TYR A 392 -24.90 -0.76 -24.94
CA TYR A 392 -24.29 0.49 -24.51
C TYR A 392 -25.35 1.57 -24.40
N GLY A 393 -25.54 2.10 -23.19
CA GLY A 393 -26.57 3.09 -22.88
C GLY A 393 -26.16 4.55 -23.08
N GLY A 394 -24.94 4.80 -23.57
CA GLY A 394 -24.41 6.15 -23.81
C GLY A 394 -24.84 6.75 -25.15
N SER A 395 -24.15 7.80 -25.59
CA SER A 395 -24.45 8.45 -26.87
C SER A 395 -23.98 7.56 -28.02
N PRO A 396 -24.77 7.36 -29.10
CA PRO A 396 -24.29 6.60 -30.26
C PRO A 396 -23.09 7.27 -30.97
N GLU A 397 -22.92 8.58 -30.79
CA GLU A 397 -21.74 9.33 -31.28
C GLU A 397 -20.43 8.87 -30.60
N ASP A 398 -20.50 8.25 -29.42
CA ASP A 398 -19.32 7.78 -28.68
C ASP A 398 -18.60 6.65 -29.45
N LEU A 399 -19.30 5.94 -30.34
CA LEU A 399 -18.71 4.91 -31.21
C LEU A 399 -17.81 5.52 -32.30
N ALA A 400 -17.97 6.80 -32.60
CA ALA A 400 -17.16 7.56 -33.57
C ALA A 400 -16.25 8.59 -32.89
N ASP A 401 -16.16 8.56 -31.56
CA ASP A 401 -15.33 9.47 -30.78
C ASP A 401 -13.97 8.84 -30.47
N GLY A 402 -12.90 9.60 -30.74
CA GLY A 402 -11.52 9.23 -30.49
C GLY A 402 -11.09 9.36 -29.02
N GLN A 403 -11.99 9.61 -28.08
CA GLN A 403 -11.69 9.65 -26.65
C GLN A 403 -11.98 8.29 -25.98
N TRP A 404 -11.12 7.90 -25.03
CA TRP A 404 -11.38 6.74 -24.18
C TRP A 404 -12.51 7.02 -23.19
N ARG A 405 -13.41 6.05 -23.05
CA ARG A 405 -14.61 6.15 -22.23
C ARG A 405 -14.76 4.90 -21.39
N LEU A 406 -15.08 5.10 -20.12
CA LEU A 406 -15.45 4.00 -19.23
C LEU A 406 -16.91 3.62 -19.47
N TRP A 407 -17.14 2.37 -19.87
CA TRP A 407 -18.46 1.75 -19.85
C TRP A 407 -18.61 0.88 -18.60
N ARG A 408 -19.48 1.31 -17.69
CA ARG A 408 -19.90 0.50 -16.55
C ARG A 408 -21.17 -0.27 -16.90
N ILE A 409 -21.11 -1.59 -16.79
CA ILE A 409 -22.19 -2.52 -17.16
C ILE A 409 -22.75 -3.16 -15.91
N ASP A 410 -24.06 -3.00 -15.70
CA ASP A 410 -24.81 -3.68 -14.65
C ASP A 410 -25.19 -5.09 -15.12
N LEU A 411 -24.66 -6.12 -14.43
CA LEU A 411 -24.95 -7.51 -14.77
C LEU A 411 -26.38 -7.93 -14.38
N GLY A 412 -27.08 -7.17 -13.53
CA GLY A 412 -28.50 -7.35 -13.23
C GLY A 412 -29.41 -7.14 -14.44
N LEU A 413 -28.91 -6.51 -15.50
CA LEU A 413 -29.62 -6.35 -16.78
C LEU A 413 -29.59 -7.63 -17.64
N LEU A 414 -28.74 -8.61 -17.32
CA LEU A 414 -28.66 -9.89 -18.03
C LEU A 414 -29.77 -10.84 -17.57
N ALA A 415 -30.94 -10.75 -18.21
CA ALA A 415 -32.08 -11.60 -17.87
C ALA A 415 -31.82 -13.07 -18.25
N GLY A 416 -31.94 -13.98 -17.28
CA GLY A 416 -31.97 -15.44 -17.48
C GLY A 416 -30.60 -16.14 -17.55
N VAL A 417 -29.49 -15.40 -17.51
CA VAL A 417 -28.14 -15.97 -17.47
C VAL A 417 -27.76 -16.37 -16.04
N ASN A 418 -27.25 -17.58 -15.86
CA ASN A 418 -26.74 -18.09 -14.60
C ASN A 418 -25.29 -17.64 -14.38
N LEU A 419 -25.10 -16.59 -13.59
CA LEU A 419 -23.77 -16.03 -13.26
C LEU A 419 -22.91 -16.94 -12.36
N SER A 420 -23.46 -18.06 -11.85
CA SER A 420 -22.66 -19.06 -11.13
C SER A 420 -21.93 -20.05 -12.06
N ALA A 421 -22.23 -20.03 -13.37
CA ALA A 421 -21.68 -20.95 -14.36
C ALA A 421 -21.49 -20.27 -15.73
N VAL A 422 -20.80 -19.13 -15.75
CA VAL A 422 -20.51 -18.38 -16.99
C VAL A 422 -19.57 -19.17 -17.87
N THR A 423 -19.99 -19.47 -19.10
CA THR A 423 -19.22 -20.27 -20.07
C THR A 423 -18.79 -19.49 -21.30
N CYS A 424 -19.34 -18.28 -21.50
CA CYS A 424 -18.82 -17.34 -22.49
C CYS A 424 -19.14 -15.90 -22.12
N TYR A 425 -18.28 -14.98 -22.56
CA TYR A 425 -18.53 -13.54 -22.49
C TYR A 425 -17.86 -12.84 -23.67
N GLY A 426 -18.24 -11.60 -23.97
CA GLY A 426 -17.65 -10.89 -25.09
C GLY A 426 -18.30 -9.56 -25.42
N ILE A 427 -17.88 -8.98 -26.55
CA ILE A 427 -18.35 -7.70 -27.04
C ILE A 427 -18.87 -7.89 -28.47
N SER A 428 -19.99 -7.24 -28.81
CA SER A 428 -20.53 -7.22 -30.16
C SER A 428 -20.90 -5.82 -30.62
N LEU A 429 -20.78 -5.57 -31.93
CA LEU A 429 -21.47 -4.50 -32.61
C LEU A 429 -22.60 -5.10 -33.45
N GLU A 430 -23.82 -4.81 -33.03
CA GLU A 430 -25.03 -5.26 -33.68
C GLU A 430 -25.52 -4.24 -34.73
N PRO A 431 -26.09 -4.70 -35.86
CA PRO A 431 -26.70 -3.82 -36.83
C PRO A 431 -27.94 -3.11 -36.23
N PRO A 432 -28.32 -1.93 -36.76
CA PRO A 432 -29.52 -1.24 -36.30
C PRO A 432 -30.80 -2.08 -36.52
N PRO A 433 -31.89 -1.80 -35.79
CA PRO A 433 -33.17 -2.47 -35.98
C PRO A 433 -33.63 -2.36 -37.45
N GLY A 434 -33.88 -3.51 -38.10
CA GLY A 434 -34.20 -3.58 -39.54
C GLY A 434 -33.01 -3.98 -40.42
N GLY A 435 -31.82 -4.11 -39.85
CA GLY A 435 -30.59 -4.48 -40.54
C GLY A 435 -29.86 -3.28 -41.15
N GLY A 436 -28.60 -3.47 -41.52
CA GLY A 436 -27.77 -2.42 -42.07
C GLY A 436 -26.42 -2.91 -42.55
N PHE A 437 -25.64 -2.00 -43.13
CA PHE A 437 -24.25 -2.24 -43.47
C PHE A 437 -23.39 -1.18 -42.83
N GLY A 438 -22.35 -1.58 -42.12
CA GLY A 438 -21.40 -0.66 -41.52
C GLY A 438 -20.11 -1.36 -41.12
N SER A 439 -19.03 -0.60 -41.09
CA SER A 439 -17.70 -1.09 -40.75
C SER A 439 -16.87 -0.01 -40.09
N GLY A 440 -15.93 -0.41 -39.25
CA GLY A 440 -15.07 0.51 -38.53
C GLY A 440 -14.12 -0.21 -37.59
N THR A 441 -13.50 0.57 -36.69
CA THR A 441 -12.57 0.05 -35.69
C THR A 441 -12.97 0.55 -34.31
N MET A 442 -13.04 -0.37 -33.35
CA MET A 442 -13.20 -0.05 -31.93
C MET A 442 -11.95 -0.52 -31.18
N TYR A 443 -11.57 0.20 -30.14
CA TYR A 443 -10.52 -0.19 -29.21
C TYR A 443 -11.12 -0.47 -27.85
N PHE A 444 -10.60 -1.47 -27.15
CA PHE A 444 -11.06 -1.88 -25.83
C PHE A 444 -9.90 -2.17 -24.90
N ASP A 445 -10.08 -1.84 -23.62
CA ASP A 445 -9.03 -1.95 -22.61
C ASP A 445 -9.60 -2.19 -21.20
N ASP A 446 -8.77 -2.68 -20.28
CA ASP A 446 -9.04 -2.78 -18.83
C ASP A 446 -10.37 -3.51 -18.46
N PHE A 447 -10.62 -4.69 -19.03
CA PHE A 447 -11.81 -5.48 -18.73
C PHE A 447 -11.76 -6.03 -17.29
N THR A 448 -12.60 -5.48 -16.42
CA THR A 448 -12.53 -5.71 -14.98
C THR A 448 -13.89 -5.99 -14.35
N LEU A 449 -13.96 -7.02 -13.51
CA LEU A 449 -15.14 -7.36 -12.70
C LEU A 449 -15.10 -6.66 -11.34
N TYR A 450 -16.25 -6.19 -10.90
CA TYR A 450 -16.43 -5.57 -9.59
C TYR A 450 -17.62 -6.15 -8.83
N PRO A 451 -17.56 -6.24 -7.50
CA PRO A 451 -18.76 -6.38 -6.68
C PRO A 451 -19.64 -5.12 -6.79
N ALA A 452 -20.77 -5.10 -6.07
CA ALA A 452 -21.47 -3.85 -5.87
C ALA A 452 -20.53 -2.88 -5.16
N ARG A 453 -20.43 -1.66 -5.67
CA ARG A 453 -19.44 -0.68 -5.24
C ARG A 453 -20.09 0.67 -5.04
N CYS A 454 -19.44 1.49 -4.24
CA CYS A 454 -19.85 2.87 -4.15
C CYS A 454 -19.51 3.63 -5.43
N LEU A 455 -20.48 4.39 -5.94
CA LEU A 455 -20.19 5.47 -6.85
C LEU A 455 -20.23 6.75 -6.04
N GLU A 456 -19.09 7.44 -5.93
CA GLU A 456 -18.96 8.69 -5.14
C GLU A 456 -20.10 9.69 -5.43
N SER A 457 -20.49 9.81 -6.70
CA SER A 457 -21.62 10.64 -7.15
C SER A 457 -23.00 10.30 -6.56
N ARG A 458 -23.13 9.14 -5.90
CA ARG A 458 -24.37 8.61 -5.31
C ARG A 458 -24.26 8.40 -3.80
N ARG A 459 -23.10 8.73 -3.20
CA ARG A 459 -22.86 8.58 -1.78
C ARG A 459 -23.83 9.46 -1.00
N PRO A 460 -24.63 8.91 -0.07
CA PRO A 460 -25.51 9.71 0.76
C PRO A 460 -24.67 10.60 1.68
N ALA A 461 -25.18 11.78 2.04
CA ALA A 461 -24.43 12.69 2.90
C ALA A 461 -24.18 12.08 4.29
N GLY A 462 -25.11 11.24 4.76
CA GLY A 462 -24.97 10.51 6.02
C GLY A 462 -23.93 9.39 6.03
N ASP A 463 -23.38 8.99 4.88
CA ASP A 463 -22.27 8.02 4.82
C ASP A 463 -20.96 8.77 5.01
N ILE A 464 -20.45 8.73 6.23
CA ILE A 464 -19.29 9.49 6.71
C ILE A 464 -18.01 8.67 6.54
N ASP A 465 -18.07 7.34 6.65
CA ASP A 465 -16.89 6.48 6.58
C ASP A 465 -16.54 6.00 5.16
N GLY A 466 -17.48 6.10 4.23
CA GLY A 466 -17.28 5.86 2.79
C GLY A 466 -17.54 4.45 2.33
N ASP A 467 -18.23 3.66 3.15
CA ASP A 467 -18.66 2.32 2.77
C ASP A 467 -19.97 2.29 1.96
N CYS A 468 -20.63 3.44 1.81
CA CYS A 468 -21.86 3.67 1.05
C CYS A 468 -23.10 2.97 1.59
N ILE A 469 -23.07 2.72 2.89
CA ILE A 469 -24.15 2.23 3.74
C ILE A 469 -24.21 3.14 4.97
N VAL A 470 -25.26 3.93 5.13
CA VAL A 470 -25.40 4.70 6.37
C VAL A 470 -25.84 3.79 7.51
N ASP A 471 -24.93 3.40 8.39
CA ASP A 471 -25.22 2.50 9.49
C ASP A 471 -24.52 2.86 10.83
N TYR A 472 -24.39 1.85 11.69
CA TYR A 472 -23.78 2.02 12.99
C TYR A 472 -22.31 2.50 12.92
N ALA A 473 -21.60 2.21 11.83
CA ALA A 473 -20.24 2.68 11.60
C ALA A 473 -20.21 4.21 11.46
N ASP A 474 -21.11 4.81 10.68
CA ASP A 474 -21.25 6.28 10.58
C ASP A 474 -21.71 6.92 11.88
N LEU A 475 -22.66 6.28 12.56
CA LEU A 475 -23.12 6.76 13.87
C LEU A 475 -21.97 6.78 14.88
N ARG A 476 -21.05 5.80 14.80
CA ARG A 476 -19.85 5.78 15.64
C ARG A 476 -18.94 6.95 15.33
N GLU A 477 -18.83 7.39 14.08
CA GLU A 477 -18.05 8.57 13.71
C GLU A 477 -18.66 9.86 14.27
N ILE A 478 -19.98 10.06 14.15
CA ILE A 478 -20.67 11.22 14.76
C ILE A 478 -20.51 11.21 16.27
N THR A 479 -20.75 10.06 16.91
CA THR A 479 -20.72 9.96 18.38
C THR A 479 -19.30 10.07 18.94
N GLY A 480 -18.29 9.59 18.20
CA GLY A 480 -16.87 9.74 18.54
C GLY A 480 -16.40 11.19 18.51
N ASN A 481 -17.01 12.02 17.66
CA ASN A 481 -16.70 13.44 17.52
C ASN A 481 -17.76 14.36 18.15
N TRP A 482 -18.67 13.81 18.97
CA TRP A 482 -19.81 14.54 19.53
C TRP A 482 -19.38 15.79 20.32
N LEU A 483 -20.03 16.92 20.07
CA LEU A 483 -19.70 18.23 20.65
C LEU A 483 -18.31 18.76 20.26
N ALA A 484 -17.68 18.21 19.22
CA ALA A 484 -16.57 18.91 18.58
C ALA A 484 -17.04 20.31 18.14
N GLN A 485 -16.21 21.31 18.35
CA GLN A 485 -16.49 22.71 18.02
C GLN A 485 -15.31 23.29 17.27
N GLY A 486 -15.62 24.18 16.33
CA GLY A 486 -14.65 24.81 15.46
C GLY A 486 -13.81 25.90 16.11
N ARG A 487 -13.92 26.03 17.42
CA ARG A 487 -13.08 26.92 18.20
C ARG A 487 -12.69 26.25 19.49
N ARG A 488 -11.39 26.26 19.77
CA ARG A 488 -10.86 25.77 21.05
C ARG A 488 -10.07 26.87 21.74
N VAL A 489 -10.25 26.92 23.05
CA VAL A 489 -9.51 27.84 23.93
C VAL A 489 -8.58 27.01 24.79
N TYR A 490 -7.29 27.32 24.69
CA TYR A 490 -6.24 26.68 25.45
C TYR A 490 -5.61 27.68 26.43
N PRO A 491 -5.21 27.22 27.63
CA PRO A 491 -4.28 28.01 28.43
C PRO A 491 -2.98 28.19 27.64
N VAL A 492 -2.45 29.41 27.61
CA VAL A 492 -1.20 29.72 26.92
C VAL A 492 -0.13 30.17 27.90
N ALA A 493 1.12 29.82 27.57
CA ALA A 493 2.30 30.28 28.26
C ALA A 493 3.35 30.69 27.21
N GLN A 494 3.99 31.83 27.37
CA GLN A 494 5.01 32.26 26.41
C GLN A 494 6.25 31.35 26.53
N PRO A 495 6.73 30.75 25.43
CA PRO A 495 7.96 29.97 25.44
C PRO A 495 9.20 30.84 25.57
N SER A 496 10.33 30.22 25.91
CA SER A 496 11.65 30.83 25.71
C SER A 496 11.92 31.03 24.22
N ALA A 497 12.91 31.87 23.87
CA ALA A 497 13.27 32.08 22.47
C ALA A 497 13.69 30.75 21.79
N PRO A 498 13.27 30.50 20.54
CA PRO A 498 13.73 29.33 19.79
C PRO A 498 15.23 29.44 19.47
N LEU A 499 15.88 28.31 19.21
CA LEU A 499 17.26 28.25 18.73
C LEU A 499 17.39 28.68 17.27
N ALA A 500 16.36 28.42 16.46
CA ALA A 500 16.24 28.87 15.08
C ALA A 500 14.78 29.13 14.72
N TRP A 501 14.52 30.16 13.91
CA TRP A 501 13.18 30.54 13.46
C TRP A 501 13.16 31.06 12.02
N TYR A 502 12.57 30.29 11.11
CA TYR A 502 12.40 30.67 9.71
C TYR A 502 10.95 31.12 9.51
N ARG A 503 10.74 32.44 9.40
CA ARG A 503 9.43 33.02 9.11
C ARG A 503 9.00 32.79 7.67
N PHE A 504 9.96 32.67 6.75
CA PHE A 504 9.71 32.62 5.30
C PHE A 504 9.03 33.87 4.73
N ASP A 505 9.25 35.02 5.36
CA ASP A 505 8.81 36.36 4.91
C ASP A 505 9.63 36.88 3.71
N GLY A 506 9.68 36.10 2.63
CA GLY A 506 10.40 36.42 1.39
C GLY A 506 11.88 36.00 1.38
N ASP A 507 12.38 35.38 2.44
CA ASP A 507 13.71 34.76 2.50
C ASP A 507 13.76 33.56 3.46
N ALA A 508 14.86 32.79 3.42
CA ALA A 508 15.11 31.65 4.30
C ALA A 508 16.01 32.01 5.50
N ARG A 509 16.00 33.26 5.98
CA ARG A 509 16.85 33.67 7.10
C ARG A 509 16.27 33.25 8.44
N ASP A 510 17.14 32.69 9.27
CA ASP A 510 16.88 32.55 10.71
C ASP A 510 16.67 33.92 11.35
N SER A 511 15.44 34.18 11.80
CA SER A 511 14.96 35.37 12.47
C SER A 511 15.25 35.36 13.99
N ALA A 512 15.63 34.22 14.56
CA ALA A 512 16.01 34.10 15.97
C ALA A 512 17.52 34.31 16.19
N GLY A 513 18.33 34.05 15.17
CA GLY A 513 19.77 34.05 15.31
C GLY A 513 20.54 34.12 13.98
N ILE A 514 21.53 33.23 13.86
CA ILE A 514 22.56 33.27 12.82
C ILE A 514 22.54 32.03 11.91
N TRP A 515 21.63 31.09 12.14
CA TRP A 515 21.57 29.81 11.42
C TRP A 515 20.81 29.97 10.10
N HIS A 516 21.22 30.92 9.28
CA HIS A 516 20.50 31.25 8.05
C HIS A 516 20.44 30.06 7.08
N GLY A 517 19.27 29.84 6.49
CA GLY A 517 19.05 28.82 5.48
C GLY A 517 19.39 29.31 4.08
N THR A 518 19.65 28.35 3.18
CA THR A 518 19.84 28.59 1.75
C THR A 518 18.72 27.89 0.99
N ALA A 519 17.85 28.67 0.33
CA ALA A 519 16.78 28.14 -0.50
C ALA A 519 17.32 27.71 -1.88
N SER A 520 16.94 26.51 -2.31
CA SER A 520 17.39 25.85 -3.54
C SER A 520 16.21 25.15 -4.24
N GLY A 521 16.38 24.74 -5.50
CA GLY A 521 15.40 23.87 -6.19
C GLY A 521 14.06 24.52 -6.53
N GLY A 522 13.99 25.85 -6.61
CA GLY A 522 12.76 26.55 -7.04
C GLY A 522 11.85 27.03 -5.90
N VAL A 523 12.30 26.96 -4.64
CA VAL A 523 11.56 27.52 -3.50
C VAL A 523 11.15 28.97 -3.77
N SER A 524 9.86 29.23 -3.66
CA SER A 524 9.24 30.55 -3.80
C SER A 524 8.51 30.94 -2.52
N PHE A 525 8.07 32.20 -2.42
CA PHE A 525 7.39 32.72 -1.24
C PHE A 525 6.01 33.26 -1.61
N GLU A 526 4.99 32.80 -0.90
CA GLU A 526 3.58 33.06 -1.16
C GLU A 526 2.85 33.47 0.14
N PRO A 527 1.61 34.01 0.11
CA PRO A 527 0.91 34.37 1.34
C PRO A 527 0.80 33.21 2.34
N GLY A 528 1.27 33.46 3.58
CA GLY A 528 1.30 32.50 4.67
C GLY A 528 0.23 32.77 5.75
N VAL A 529 0.34 32.07 6.87
CA VAL A 529 -0.45 32.33 8.08
C VAL A 529 -0.04 33.66 8.71
N TYR A 530 1.27 33.91 8.78
CA TYR A 530 1.85 35.11 9.35
C TYR A 530 2.84 35.75 8.36
N GLY A 531 2.31 36.46 7.37
CA GLY A 531 3.13 37.11 6.35
C GLY A 531 3.25 36.25 5.11
N GLN A 532 4.45 35.76 4.79
CA GLN A 532 4.66 34.83 3.66
C GLN A 532 5.17 33.47 4.14
N ALA A 533 4.89 32.43 3.35
CA ALA A 533 5.30 31.05 3.54
C ALA A 533 6.22 30.61 2.40
N ALA A 534 7.11 29.65 2.66
CA ALA A 534 7.92 29.01 1.62
C ALA A 534 7.11 27.92 0.91
N ARG A 535 7.08 27.95 -0.42
CA ARG A 535 6.46 26.95 -1.29
C ARG A 535 7.49 25.92 -1.76
N PHE A 536 7.13 24.66 -1.64
CA PHE A 536 7.92 23.50 -2.05
C PHE A 536 7.13 22.69 -3.10
N ASP A 537 7.83 22.17 -4.09
CA ASP A 537 7.27 21.51 -5.28
C ASP A 537 7.20 19.99 -5.21
N GLY A 538 7.59 19.38 -4.09
CA GLY A 538 7.60 17.93 -3.92
C GLY A 538 8.83 17.22 -4.51
N PHE A 539 9.74 17.95 -5.18
CA PHE A 539 10.88 17.38 -5.89
C PHE A 539 12.21 17.92 -5.36
N GLU A 540 12.77 18.96 -5.99
CA GLU A 540 14.10 19.49 -5.64
C GLU A 540 14.06 20.68 -4.67
N SER A 541 12.89 21.28 -4.46
CA SER A 541 12.72 22.45 -3.59
C SER A 541 13.11 22.12 -2.15
N ARG A 542 14.09 22.86 -1.61
CA ARG A 542 14.54 22.69 -0.23
C ARG A 542 15.20 23.94 0.35
N VAL A 543 15.30 23.97 1.67
CA VAL A 543 16.07 24.96 2.42
C VAL A 543 17.13 24.25 3.26
N ASP A 544 18.39 24.47 2.90
CA ASP A 544 19.56 23.89 3.58
C ASP A 544 19.97 24.76 4.78
N ILE A 545 20.04 24.20 5.99
CA ILE A 545 20.38 24.96 7.20
C ILE A 545 21.90 25.07 7.38
N GLY A 546 22.43 26.28 7.18
CA GLY A 546 23.84 26.58 7.41
C GLY A 546 24.23 26.42 8.87
N GLY A 547 25.24 25.59 9.15
CA GLY A 547 25.74 25.37 10.52
C GLY A 547 24.88 24.42 11.37
N ALA A 548 24.12 23.50 10.73
CA ALA A 548 23.29 22.51 11.41
C ALA A 548 24.05 21.75 12.52
N ALA A 549 25.29 21.33 12.28
CA ALA A 549 26.11 20.66 13.31
C ALA A 549 26.22 21.46 14.61
N GLN A 550 26.43 22.78 14.51
CA GLN A 550 26.57 23.67 15.67
C GLN A 550 25.21 23.98 16.31
N LEU A 551 24.16 24.16 15.50
CA LEU A 551 22.80 24.30 16.01
C LEU A 551 22.39 23.09 16.85
N PHE A 552 22.53 21.87 16.29
CA PHE A 552 22.14 20.64 16.95
C PHE A 552 23.11 20.18 18.05
N SER A 553 24.34 20.71 18.11
CA SER A 553 25.23 20.48 19.26
C SER A 553 24.68 21.05 20.59
N GLN A 554 23.68 21.92 20.51
CA GLN A 554 22.96 22.49 21.65
C GLN A 554 21.74 21.65 22.06
N ILE A 555 21.46 20.56 21.34
CA ILE A 555 20.28 19.70 21.51
C ILE A 555 20.78 18.28 21.85
N ASP A 556 20.39 17.77 23.01
CA ASP A 556 20.79 16.46 23.52
C ASP A 556 19.54 15.67 23.94
N ARG A 557 18.83 16.17 24.95
CA ARG A 557 17.77 15.38 25.62
C ARG A 557 16.37 15.72 25.21
N ALA A 558 16.15 16.93 24.73
CA ALA A 558 14.83 17.40 24.38
C ALA A 558 14.87 18.35 23.20
N ILE A 559 13.84 18.27 22.36
CA ILE A 559 13.66 19.12 21.18
C ILE A 559 12.18 19.37 20.96
N THR A 560 11.86 20.55 20.43
CA THR A 560 10.57 20.80 19.79
C THR A 560 10.80 21.40 18.42
N ILE A 561 10.19 20.82 17.38
CA ILE A 561 10.09 21.43 16.05
C ILE A 561 8.62 21.79 15.84
N ALA A 562 8.33 23.07 15.58
CA ALA A 562 6.98 23.55 15.38
C ALA A 562 6.89 24.46 14.15
N PHE A 563 5.82 24.32 13.37
CA PHE A 563 5.63 25.08 12.13
C PHE A 563 4.15 25.06 11.72
N TRP A 564 3.80 26.02 10.86
CA TRP A 564 2.57 25.97 10.08
C TRP A 564 2.82 25.27 8.75
N GLN A 565 1.84 24.48 8.33
CA GLN A 565 1.90 23.62 7.17
C GLN A 565 0.60 23.73 6.39
N TYR A 566 0.68 23.97 5.09
CA TYR A 566 -0.44 23.81 4.17
C TYR A 566 -0.10 22.69 3.20
N GLY A 567 -0.77 21.55 3.35
CA GLY A 567 -0.54 20.37 2.52
C GLY A 567 -1.35 20.46 1.25
N GLU A 568 -0.69 20.38 0.09
CA GLU A 568 -1.39 20.25 -1.18
C GLU A 568 -1.52 18.77 -1.54
N THR A 569 -2.60 18.40 -2.23
CA THR A 569 -2.65 17.10 -2.89
C THR A 569 -1.57 17.07 -3.96
N SER A 570 -0.61 16.18 -3.78
CA SER A 570 0.45 15.91 -4.73
C SER A 570 0.13 14.60 -5.47
N THR A 571 0.50 14.52 -6.74
CA THR A 571 0.59 13.22 -7.44
C THR A 571 1.77 12.39 -6.91
N TYR A 572 2.72 13.04 -6.24
CA TYR A 572 3.84 12.40 -5.56
C TYR A 572 3.43 12.00 -4.12
N HIS A 573 3.51 10.71 -3.78
CA HIS A 573 3.12 10.16 -2.47
C HIS A 573 4.23 10.32 -1.39
N LEU A 574 5.20 11.18 -1.67
CA LEU A 574 6.38 11.47 -0.87
C LEU A 574 6.25 12.88 -0.27
N ASN A 575 6.33 13.03 1.07
CA ASN A 575 6.22 14.33 1.74
C ASN A 575 7.07 14.38 3.02
N THR A 576 8.39 14.56 2.84
CA THR A 576 9.30 14.82 3.97
C THR A 576 9.40 16.31 4.23
N LEU A 577 8.98 16.73 5.43
CA LEU A 577 8.93 18.13 5.86
C LEU A 577 10.31 18.65 6.23
N CYS A 578 11.12 17.80 6.87
CA CYS A 578 12.51 18.09 7.18
C CYS A 578 13.28 16.82 7.53
N CYS A 579 14.58 16.82 7.30
CA CYS A 579 15.44 15.67 7.52
C CYS A 579 16.86 16.08 7.92
N SER A 580 17.43 15.41 8.93
CA SER A 580 18.84 15.54 9.31
C SER A 580 19.73 14.62 8.49
N ASN A 581 20.94 15.07 8.16
CA ASN A 581 21.95 14.30 7.46
C ASN A 581 21.39 13.62 6.21
N TYR A 582 20.57 14.37 5.47
CA TYR A 582 20.01 13.86 4.25
C TYR A 582 21.15 13.61 3.26
N GLU A 583 21.47 12.34 3.11
CA GLU A 583 22.28 11.82 2.02
C GLU A 583 21.58 10.53 1.62
N HIS A 584 20.89 10.58 0.47
CA HIS A 584 19.95 9.55 0.07
C HIS A 584 20.66 8.19 0.00
N GLY A 585 20.25 7.28 0.87
CA GLY A 585 20.85 5.94 0.98
C GLY A 585 22.20 5.81 1.66
N VAL A 586 22.71 6.84 2.32
CA VAL A 586 24.01 6.77 2.99
C VAL A 586 23.87 6.73 4.51
N SER A 587 22.92 7.47 5.10
CA SER A 587 22.78 7.53 6.56
C SER A 587 21.35 7.67 7.06
N ASN A 588 21.00 6.95 8.13
CA ASN A 588 19.73 7.13 8.84
C ASN A 588 19.64 8.53 9.50
N PRO A 589 18.54 9.28 9.30
CA PRO A 589 18.37 10.56 9.95
C PRO A 589 18.16 10.37 11.45
N SER A 590 18.83 11.21 12.23
CA SER A 590 18.58 11.29 13.68
C SER A 590 17.37 12.16 13.99
N VAL A 591 16.94 13.00 13.04
CA VAL A 591 15.72 13.82 13.10
C VAL A 591 15.07 13.83 11.73
N ALA A 592 13.81 13.38 11.61
CA ALA A 592 13.03 13.51 10.39
C ALA A 592 11.53 13.65 10.70
N ILE A 593 10.85 14.52 9.94
CA ILE A 593 9.39 14.67 9.99
C ILE A 593 8.85 14.37 8.61
N THR A 594 7.85 13.49 8.56
CA THR A 594 7.11 13.15 7.35
C THR A 594 5.63 13.21 7.69
N LEU A 595 4.85 13.91 6.87
CA LEU A 595 3.38 13.94 6.96
C LEU A 595 2.77 13.18 5.75
N GLY A 596 3.55 12.23 5.25
CA GLY A 596 3.40 11.51 3.97
C GLY A 596 2.00 11.05 3.61
N CYS A 597 1.67 11.13 2.32
CA CYS A 597 0.44 10.61 1.72
C CYS A 597 0.54 9.09 1.43
N TRP A 598 0.85 8.27 2.43
CA TRP A 598 1.07 6.83 2.27
C TRP A 598 -0.25 6.03 2.10
N ILE A 599 -1.16 6.50 1.24
CA ILE A 599 -2.59 6.16 1.04
C ILE A 599 -3.51 7.06 1.87
N ALA A 600 -4.48 7.69 1.18
CA ALA A 600 -5.52 8.52 1.79
C ALA A 600 -6.24 7.73 2.90
N PRO A 601 -6.32 8.25 4.12
CA PRO A 601 -6.07 9.64 4.57
C PRO A 601 -4.62 10.07 4.85
N GLY A 602 -3.59 9.23 4.75
CA GLY A 602 -2.16 9.55 4.90
C GLY A 602 -1.52 9.02 6.18
N ARG A 603 -0.19 9.16 6.34
CA ARG A 603 0.58 8.76 7.53
C ARG A 603 1.49 9.88 8.03
N TYR A 604 1.55 10.04 9.35
CA TYR A 604 2.53 10.89 10.00
C TYR A 604 3.67 10.06 10.57
N ARG A 605 4.87 10.64 10.57
CA ARG A 605 6.08 10.03 11.11
C ARG A 605 7.02 11.09 11.67
N TRP A 606 7.47 10.83 12.88
CA TRP A 606 8.43 11.62 13.64
C TRP A 606 9.56 10.71 14.09
N ASP A 607 10.69 10.77 13.40
CA ASP A 607 11.93 10.12 13.81
C ASP A 607 12.78 11.14 14.58
N CYS A 608 13.19 10.80 15.79
CA CYS A 608 14.04 11.63 16.62
C CYS A 608 14.82 10.77 17.64
N GLY A 609 16.12 10.63 17.44
CA GLY A 609 17.04 9.95 18.36
C GLY A 609 18.24 9.30 17.68
N TYR A 610 19.26 8.99 18.48
CA TYR A 610 20.49 8.32 18.09
C TYR A 610 20.81 7.15 19.06
N PRO A 611 21.28 5.99 18.55
CA PRO A 611 21.34 5.62 17.15
C PRO A 611 19.92 5.59 16.53
N PRO A 612 19.78 5.88 15.23
CA PRO A 612 18.47 5.84 14.58
C PRO A 612 17.84 4.44 14.66
N GLY A 613 16.54 4.39 14.89
CA GLY A 613 15.81 3.13 15.01
C GLY A 613 14.38 3.33 15.52
N PRO A 614 13.57 2.25 15.59
CA PRO A 614 12.14 2.36 15.94
C PRO A 614 11.88 2.92 17.34
N GLN A 615 12.82 2.76 18.27
CA GLN A 615 12.69 3.32 19.62
C GLN A 615 12.73 4.86 19.62
N GLY A 616 13.29 5.48 18.58
CA GLY A 616 13.26 6.91 18.32
C GLY A 616 12.15 7.35 17.38
N ARG A 617 11.10 6.54 17.14
CA ARG A 617 10.05 6.83 16.16
C ARG A 617 8.67 6.96 16.81
N LEU A 618 7.90 7.93 16.37
CA LEU A 618 6.46 8.03 16.59
C LEU A 618 5.78 8.16 15.23
N ALA A 619 4.97 7.18 14.84
CA ALA A 619 4.30 7.13 13.55
C ALA A 619 2.87 6.58 13.68
N GLY A 620 2.02 6.91 12.72
CA GLY A 620 0.64 6.41 12.63
C GLY A 620 -0.07 6.91 11.38
N GLU A 621 -1.35 6.61 11.27
CA GLU A 621 -2.22 7.03 10.16
C GLU A 621 -3.04 8.26 10.56
N HIS A 622 -3.24 9.17 9.61
CA HIS A 622 -4.19 10.27 9.78
C HIS A 622 -5.61 9.68 9.79
N PRO A 623 -6.51 10.11 10.69
CA PRO A 623 -7.92 9.74 10.60
C PRO A 623 -8.61 10.20 9.31
N TYR A 624 -8.31 11.43 8.85
CA TYR A 624 -8.97 12.04 7.69
C TYR A 624 -7.98 12.90 6.88
N LEU A 625 -8.21 13.00 5.57
CA LEU A 625 -7.42 13.86 4.66
C LEU A 625 -7.38 15.33 5.13
N SER A 626 -8.51 15.81 5.64
CA SER A 626 -8.71 17.16 6.17
C SER A 626 -7.80 17.53 7.34
N GLN A 627 -7.14 16.56 7.99
CA GLN A 627 -6.25 16.83 9.12
C GLN A 627 -4.84 17.27 8.71
N TRP A 628 -4.47 17.14 7.44
CA TRP A 628 -3.14 17.54 6.95
C TRP A 628 -3.17 18.26 5.60
N ALA A 629 -4.19 18.04 4.76
CA ALA A 629 -4.29 18.63 3.42
C ALA A 629 -5.30 19.78 3.34
N HIS A 630 -5.12 20.65 2.33
CA HIS A 630 -6.01 21.73 1.90
C HIS A 630 -6.36 22.79 2.96
N ARG A 631 -5.55 22.91 4.00
CA ARG A 631 -5.68 23.95 5.02
C ARG A 631 -4.37 24.15 5.76
N TRP A 632 -4.29 25.30 6.45
CA TRP A 632 -3.20 25.57 7.38
C TRP A 632 -3.36 24.77 8.68
N ASN A 633 -2.32 24.03 9.02
CA ASN A 633 -2.19 23.23 10.23
C ASN A 633 -0.89 23.60 10.94
N HIS A 634 -0.98 23.95 12.22
CA HIS A 634 0.17 24.09 13.08
C HIS A 634 0.53 22.75 13.70
N TRP A 635 1.71 22.24 13.36
CA TRP A 635 2.28 21.03 13.94
C TRP A 635 3.33 21.37 14.99
N ALA A 636 3.40 20.57 16.05
CA ALA A 636 4.54 20.58 16.96
C ALA A 636 4.97 19.15 17.30
N PHE A 637 6.23 18.85 17.04
CA PHE A 637 6.88 17.57 17.25
C PHE A 637 7.84 17.70 18.42
N VAL A 638 7.52 17.02 19.52
CA VAL A 638 8.20 17.14 20.80
C VAL A 638 8.87 15.82 21.15
N LYS A 639 10.09 15.89 21.67
CA LYS A 639 10.75 14.77 22.33
C LYS A 639 11.40 15.24 23.63
N ASP A 640 11.32 14.40 24.65
CA ASP A 640 12.11 14.51 25.88
C ASP A 640 12.54 13.11 26.32
N SER A 641 13.84 12.80 26.19
CA SER A 641 14.43 11.51 26.54
C SER A 641 14.55 11.30 28.06
N GLN A 642 14.29 12.33 28.88
CA GLN A 642 14.46 12.25 30.33
C GLN A 642 13.20 11.92 31.11
N VAL A 643 12.01 12.18 30.55
CA VAL A 643 10.74 12.02 31.27
C VAL A 643 10.60 10.59 31.77
N ILE A 644 10.34 10.42 33.07
CA ILE A 644 10.02 9.12 33.67
C ILE A 644 8.51 8.97 33.69
N VAL A 645 7.99 8.05 32.88
CA VAL A 645 6.56 7.76 32.76
C VAL A 645 6.12 6.57 33.62
N GLY A 646 7.05 5.72 34.04
CA GLY A 646 6.78 4.59 34.91
C GLY A 646 8.05 3.85 35.35
N PRO A 647 7.93 2.79 36.17
CA PRO A 647 9.07 1.99 36.60
C PRO A 647 9.81 1.41 35.39
N GLY A 648 11.05 1.87 35.16
CA GLY A 648 11.89 1.40 34.05
C GLY A 648 11.53 1.95 32.67
N VAL A 649 10.53 2.83 32.55
CA VAL A 649 10.13 3.44 31.27
C VAL A 649 10.48 4.93 31.28
N ARG A 650 11.37 5.32 30.37
CA ARG A 650 11.90 6.68 30.25
C ARG A 650 11.76 7.16 28.81
N GLY A 651 11.58 8.46 28.65
CA GLY A 651 11.51 9.14 27.37
C GLY A 651 10.10 9.19 26.80
N VAL A 652 9.78 10.31 26.18
CA VAL A 652 8.48 10.55 25.53
C VAL A 652 8.66 11.31 24.24
N MET A 653 7.86 10.95 23.23
CA MET A 653 7.66 11.70 22.00
C MET A 653 6.18 12.05 21.87
N ARG A 654 5.88 13.27 21.45
CA ARG A 654 4.51 13.74 21.23
C ARG A 654 4.41 14.52 19.93
N VAL A 655 3.30 14.34 19.22
CA VAL A 655 2.89 15.19 18.11
C VAL A 655 1.67 15.97 18.58
N TYR A 656 1.65 17.26 18.29
CA TYR A 656 0.50 18.12 18.49
C TYR A 656 0.02 18.65 17.14
N LEU A 657 -1.29 18.61 16.94
CA LEU A 657 -1.97 19.20 15.80
C LEU A 657 -2.84 20.35 16.30
N ASN A 658 -2.53 21.55 15.84
CA ASN A 658 -3.23 22.79 16.20
C ASN A 658 -3.45 22.92 17.72
N GLY A 659 -2.38 22.67 18.50
CA GLY A 659 -2.35 22.78 19.95
C GLY A 659 -2.95 21.60 20.73
N ALA A 660 -3.67 20.68 20.07
CA ALA A 660 -4.16 19.45 20.69
C ALA A 660 -3.11 18.34 20.62
N LEU A 661 -3.01 17.51 21.66
CA LEU A 661 -2.20 16.29 21.60
C LEU A 661 -2.81 15.37 20.52
N TYR A 662 -1.97 14.99 19.55
CA TYR A 662 -2.37 14.21 18.39
C TYR A 662 -1.89 12.76 18.49
N ALA A 663 -0.63 12.56 18.88
CA ALA A 663 -0.06 11.23 19.07
C ALA A 663 1.01 11.22 20.17
N GLU A 664 1.23 10.07 20.80
CA GLU A 664 2.24 9.87 21.85
C GLU A 664 2.95 8.53 21.69
N ASN A 665 4.28 8.53 21.90
CA ASN A 665 5.06 7.33 22.13
C ASN A 665 5.84 7.47 23.45
N ILE A 666 5.78 6.46 24.30
CA ILE A 666 6.47 6.39 25.59
C ILE A 666 7.59 5.35 25.53
N GLY A 667 8.65 5.55 26.31
CA GLY A 667 9.82 4.65 26.28
C GLY A 667 10.89 5.06 25.25
N SER A 668 10.76 6.24 24.64
CA SER A 668 11.73 6.76 23.68
C SER A 668 12.91 7.46 24.38
N ALA A 669 13.76 6.68 25.03
CA ALA A 669 14.87 7.19 25.85
C ALA A 669 16.14 7.56 25.07
N THR A 670 16.17 7.34 23.75
CA THR A 670 17.34 7.67 22.92
C THR A 670 17.63 9.18 22.96
N GLU A 671 18.89 9.55 23.19
CA GLU A 671 19.34 10.95 23.12
C GLU A 671 19.47 11.39 21.66
N ILE A 672 19.53 12.68 21.42
CA ILE A 672 19.65 13.29 20.09
C ILE A 672 21.13 13.58 19.87
N ALA A 673 21.72 12.99 18.84
CA ALA A 673 23.12 13.16 18.50
C ALA A 673 23.33 12.94 17.00
N GLY A 674 24.56 13.15 16.53
CA GLY A 674 24.97 12.76 15.18
C GLY A 674 24.48 13.67 14.05
N VAL A 675 23.77 14.76 14.34
CA VAL A 675 23.30 15.70 13.31
C VAL A 675 24.45 16.59 12.83
N THR A 676 24.79 16.49 11.55
CA THR A 676 25.82 17.26 10.84
C THR A 676 25.22 18.15 9.74
N GLY A 677 24.07 17.77 9.17
CA GLY A 677 23.29 18.53 8.19
C GLY A 677 21.79 18.53 8.52
N PHE A 678 21.04 19.51 8.02
CA PHE A 678 19.59 19.56 8.19
C PHE A 678 18.94 20.35 7.05
N GLU A 679 17.90 19.78 6.45
CA GLU A 679 17.16 20.38 5.33
C GLU A 679 15.67 20.47 5.69
N ILE A 680 15.01 21.51 5.19
CA ILE A 680 13.55 21.71 5.26
C ILE A 680 12.98 21.57 3.84
N GLY A 681 11.91 20.81 3.69
CA GLY A 681 11.22 20.57 2.42
C GLY A 681 11.71 19.36 1.62
N SER A 682 12.71 18.63 2.12
CA SER A 682 13.31 17.44 1.48
C SER A 682 13.67 16.36 2.50
N GLY A 683 13.84 15.14 2.01
CA GLY A 683 14.41 14.05 2.81
C GLY A 683 14.28 12.67 2.18
N TRP A 684 14.39 11.64 3.02
CA TRP A 684 14.45 10.22 2.63
C TRP A 684 13.22 9.70 1.88
N TYR A 685 12.06 10.29 2.13
CA TYR A 685 10.82 9.93 1.49
C TYR A 685 10.39 11.09 0.59
N GLY A 686 11.31 11.56 -0.27
CA GLY A 686 11.13 12.64 -1.24
C GLY A 686 10.83 14.03 -0.65
N GLY A 687 10.60 14.97 -1.56
CA GLY A 687 10.35 16.38 -1.26
C GLY A 687 8.95 16.65 -0.70
N TYR A 688 8.78 17.76 0.00
CA TYR A 688 7.47 18.23 0.47
C TYR A 688 6.76 19.00 -0.64
N HIS A 689 5.47 18.74 -0.87
CA HIS A 689 4.63 19.51 -1.79
C HIS A 689 3.61 20.34 -1.02
N GLY A 690 3.79 21.66 -1.01
CA GLY A 690 2.91 22.59 -0.30
C GLY A 690 3.68 23.77 0.32
N LEU A 691 3.08 24.39 1.34
CA LEU A 691 3.64 25.57 1.99
C LEU A 691 4.05 25.28 3.45
N LEU A 692 5.17 25.87 3.87
CA LEU A 692 5.58 25.95 5.27
C LEU A 692 5.76 27.40 5.71
N ASP A 693 5.30 27.70 6.91
CA ASP A 693 5.40 29.01 7.53
C ASP A 693 5.87 28.86 8.99
N ASP A 694 6.60 29.85 9.49
CA ASP A 694 6.93 29.98 10.90
C ASP A 694 7.65 28.76 11.51
N PHE A 695 8.60 28.16 10.78
CA PHE A 695 9.34 26.98 11.19
C PHE A 695 10.33 27.29 12.33
N ARG A 696 10.13 26.66 13.49
CA ARG A 696 10.86 26.95 14.74
C ARG A 696 11.46 25.68 15.34
N ILE A 697 12.71 25.78 15.79
CA ILE A 697 13.41 24.72 16.52
C ILE A 697 13.73 25.20 17.94
N TYR A 698 13.34 24.43 18.95
CA TYR A 698 13.64 24.67 20.36
C TYR A 698 14.51 23.53 20.92
N GLY A 699 15.49 23.87 21.75
CA GLY A 699 16.35 22.90 22.45
C GLY A 699 15.74 22.31 23.72
N TYR A 700 14.42 22.34 23.86
CA TYR A 700 13.68 21.76 24.97
C TYR A 700 12.28 21.32 24.53
N ALA A 701 11.63 20.51 25.37
CA ALA A 701 10.26 20.07 25.13
C ALA A 701 9.26 21.16 25.57
N LEU A 702 8.59 21.77 24.59
CA LEU A 702 7.53 22.74 24.88
C LEU A 702 6.35 22.03 25.57
N SER A 703 5.77 22.70 26.56
CA SER A 703 4.49 22.32 27.14
C SER A 703 3.33 22.58 26.17
N ALA A 704 2.18 21.92 26.39
CA ALA A 704 0.97 22.17 25.60
C ALA A 704 0.55 23.66 25.59
N ALA A 705 0.76 24.37 26.72
CA ALA A 705 0.47 25.79 26.82
C ALA A 705 1.42 26.68 26.00
N GLU A 706 2.71 26.29 25.92
CA GLU A 706 3.68 26.96 25.05
C GLU A 706 3.39 26.68 23.58
N ILE A 707 3.04 25.46 23.22
CA ILE A 707 2.65 25.10 21.84
C ILE A 707 1.42 25.90 21.40
N ALA A 708 0.41 26.00 22.26
CA ALA A 708 -0.78 26.82 21.98
C ALA A 708 -0.41 28.31 21.81
N TYR A 709 0.53 28.82 22.60
CA TYR A 709 1.02 30.20 22.44
C TYR A 709 1.70 30.40 21.07
N VAL A 710 2.62 29.49 20.70
CA VAL A 710 3.41 29.53 19.45
C VAL A 710 2.50 29.55 18.23
N ALA A 711 1.44 28.76 18.25
CA ALA A 711 0.52 28.67 17.13
C ALA A 711 -0.40 29.88 17.02
N THR A 712 -0.96 30.36 18.14
CA THR A 712 -2.04 31.36 18.14
C THR A 712 -1.57 32.80 18.36
N ALA A 713 -0.25 33.03 18.25
CA ALA A 713 0.40 34.29 18.62
C ALA A 713 0.00 34.78 20.03
N GLY A 714 -0.17 33.84 20.96
CA GLY A 714 -0.49 34.10 22.37
C GLY A 714 -1.97 34.37 22.69
N SER A 715 -2.89 34.29 21.73
CA SER A 715 -4.32 34.44 22.03
C SER A 715 -4.91 33.23 22.77
N GLY A 716 -4.31 32.05 22.59
CA GLY A 716 -4.84 30.77 23.08
C GLY A 716 -6.13 30.35 22.39
N ILE A 717 -6.55 31.08 21.36
CA ILE A 717 -7.75 30.80 20.58
C ILE A 717 -7.29 30.21 19.27
N PHE A 718 -7.69 28.96 19.05
CA PHE A 718 -7.61 28.35 17.74
C PHE A 718 -8.99 28.40 17.09
N ASP A 719 -9.08 29.10 15.97
CA ASP A 719 -10.18 28.94 15.03
C ASP A 719 -9.80 27.76 14.13
N GLN A 720 -10.49 26.63 14.28
CA GLN A 720 -10.24 25.40 13.53
C GLN A 720 -11.57 24.91 12.97
N GLU A 721 -11.70 24.69 11.68
CA GLU A 721 -12.83 23.88 11.19
C GLU A 721 -12.81 22.50 11.87
N VAL A 722 -13.99 21.96 12.18
CA VAL A 722 -14.13 20.61 12.74
C VAL A 722 -13.57 19.62 11.71
N TYR A 723 -12.52 18.89 12.09
CA TYR A 723 -11.76 18.02 11.18
C TYR A 723 -12.51 16.80 10.67
N SER A 724 -13.66 16.51 11.25
CA SER A 724 -14.35 15.25 11.02
C SER A 724 -15.38 15.43 9.92
N PRO A 725 -15.50 14.46 8.97
CA PRO A 725 -16.60 14.41 8.02
C PRO A 725 -17.99 14.30 8.69
N ALA A 726 -18.04 14.11 10.01
CA ALA A 726 -19.27 14.13 10.79
C ALA A 726 -19.90 15.53 10.99
N ASP A 727 -19.22 16.63 10.63
CA ASP A 727 -19.83 17.98 10.56
C ASP A 727 -20.62 18.13 9.25
N LEU A 728 -21.72 17.39 9.15
CA LEU A 728 -22.58 17.36 7.97
C LEU A 728 -23.32 18.68 7.72
N SER A 729 -23.44 19.52 8.73
CA SER A 729 -24.10 20.83 8.62
C SER A 729 -23.16 21.96 8.22
N GLU A 730 -21.85 21.71 8.18
CA GLU A 730 -20.78 22.68 7.89
C GLU A 730 -20.85 23.91 8.82
N ASP A 731 -21.36 23.74 10.05
CA ASP A 731 -21.51 24.84 11.02
C ASP A 731 -20.33 24.91 12.02
N ALA A 732 -19.30 24.11 11.76
CA ALA A 732 -18.15 23.89 12.61
C ALA A 732 -18.54 23.33 13.98
N LYS A 733 -19.60 22.51 14.07
CA LYS A 733 -19.97 21.79 15.28
C LYS A 733 -20.55 20.44 14.93
N ILE A 734 -20.25 19.45 15.76
CA ILE A 734 -20.93 18.16 15.69
C ILE A 734 -22.00 18.12 16.78
N SER A 735 -23.25 18.10 16.34
CA SER A 735 -24.43 18.34 17.15
C SER A 735 -25.61 17.46 16.73
N PHE A 736 -26.77 17.70 17.35
CA PHE A 736 -28.01 17.05 16.92
C PHE A 736 -28.44 17.42 15.51
N GLN A 737 -27.94 18.52 14.94
CA GLN A 737 -28.23 18.89 13.56
C GLN A 737 -27.56 17.92 12.60
N ASP A 738 -26.30 17.58 12.81
CA ASP A 738 -25.54 16.63 11.98
C ASP A 738 -26.10 15.22 12.11
N LEU A 739 -26.42 14.80 13.34
CA LEU A 739 -27.12 13.53 13.57
C LEU A 739 -28.47 13.46 12.85
N ALA A 740 -29.19 14.59 12.77
CA ALA A 740 -30.46 14.65 12.05
C ALA A 740 -30.28 14.59 10.53
N ILE A 741 -29.18 15.11 9.98
CA ILE A 741 -28.82 14.96 8.56
C ILE A 741 -28.50 13.49 8.28
N MET A 742 -27.62 12.86 9.06
CA MET A 742 -27.31 11.43 8.92
C MET A 742 -28.55 10.54 9.06
N GLY A 743 -29.44 10.88 10.00
CA GLY A 743 -30.69 10.14 10.22
C GLY A 743 -31.67 10.16 9.03
N GLN A 744 -31.56 11.12 8.11
CA GLN A 744 -32.35 11.12 6.87
C GLN A 744 -31.92 10.02 5.92
N ASP A 745 -30.65 9.65 5.98
CA ASP A 745 -30.04 8.63 5.15
C ASP A 745 -29.92 7.28 5.88
N TRP A 746 -30.44 7.12 7.10
CA TRP A 746 -30.26 5.90 7.90
C TRP A 746 -30.68 4.63 7.15
N LEU A 747 -29.75 3.67 7.05
CA LEU A 747 -29.85 2.41 6.31
C LEU A 747 -30.01 2.58 4.78
N VAL A 748 -29.81 3.78 4.24
CA VAL A 748 -29.66 3.98 2.79
C VAL A 748 -28.40 3.27 2.35
N ARG A 749 -28.55 2.43 1.33
CA ARG A 749 -27.47 1.71 0.66
C ARG A 749 -27.41 2.20 -0.78
N SER A 750 -26.37 2.97 -1.10
CA SER A 750 -26.19 3.56 -2.44
C SER A 750 -25.18 2.80 -3.30
N LEU A 751 -24.90 1.55 -2.92
CA LEU A 751 -24.09 0.64 -3.72
C LEU A 751 -24.70 0.48 -5.11
N TRP A 752 -23.84 0.50 -6.12
CA TRP A 752 -24.19 0.27 -7.51
C TRP A 752 -23.34 -0.87 -8.07
N PRO A 753 -23.91 -1.73 -8.94
CA PRO A 753 -25.32 -1.92 -9.19
C PRO A 753 -26.01 -2.80 -8.14
#